data_AF-A0A3A0CS41-F1
#
_entry.id   AF-A0A3A0CS41-F1
#
_cell.length_a   1.000
_cell.length_b   1.000
_cell.length_c   1.000
_cell.angle_alpha   90.00
_cell.angle_beta   90.00
_cell.angle_gamma   90.00
#
_symmetry.space_group_name_H-M   'P 1'
#
loop_
_entity.id
_entity.type
_entity.pdbx_description
1 polymer ?
#
loop_
_entity_poly.entity_id
_entity_poly.type
_entity_poly.pdbx_seq_one_letter_code
_entity_poly.pdbx_strand_id
1 'polypeptide(L)'
;MIVQIATLGRTGAKGCVPGRKGRCLSGRAQSGCIAVLFAVCSLACPSARAQVVVSQKSAVAQLAKDRGILVTTTDADGRTYSLQKFVNGIPLYYKTFNAVAAKSVKTNLVHPEGGGGLSLTGLGVRLGIWDGGAVRTSHTEFTGRASQRDFVTTLNFHATHVAGTMIAAGINASAKGMAFQAQLDCHDWDFDLNEMLTAYQSRGVRISNHSYGLITGWEQFLIFEPGGPEEPRGGPIPVAVWVWFGDVSVNDFEDHYFGYYSDEARAWDVFSHANPRYLWVKAAGNDRNQGPAPGTGHYYFHPVSGELEYSTATRSKDGNNGYDSVSHSATGKNGLVVGAVNDVPAGYSSPASVTMSTFSCWGPTDDGRIKPDVVGNGVQLFSCLELNNSDYGSLSGTSMASPNVSGSLGLLQQHWAMTHSTEPEMLSSTMKGLAIHTADECGGAPGPDYQFGWGLLNTQRAADVISADVNMPLLISEQTLGEGEELLWYVISDASHSEVRATICWTDPPGTVPSPALDDPTPILVNDLDVRLDGTSQVHMPWVLNPVQPGAAATRGDNVVDNVEQVLVNKTGEQAYRLRITHKGSLQGGSQVFSMILTGVSQITTEVEQTPPSVVATVPAAGGKIGSLPSVAVTFSEPVSGVTASQLTVNGVSATGVTGNGSGPYTFTGFSAPADGIVRVQLAGGQKDIFENVAAGLDWDYTKADCNNNGVFDPTDVETGAAADCNGNQIPDSCDPAALHINAAEEQVMPFGQLMHLNGASLVSGGTPPYTFEWTLRGNNGEENSTEETPAFQPKQPGVYVARLVVTDALGCRVIGYITVEVSQSDLNNGPIPLGPITLGGAMCPFGGILPLSAVLCTLMFCRRVRAVRRRLPNR
;
A
#
# COMPACT_ATOMS: atom_id res chain seq x y z
N MET A 1 27.14 62.45 -17.92
CA MET A 1 26.66 63.48 -16.98
C MET A 1 26.81 62.91 -15.57
N ILE A 2 27.96 63.13 -14.90
CA ILE A 2 28.30 64.26 -14.00
C ILE A 2 27.63 64.10 -12.60
N VAL A 3 28.35 63.52 -11.60
CA VAL A 3 29.03 64.15 -10.41
C VAL A 3 28.07 64.26 -9.18
N GLN A 4 28.19 63.53 -8.05
CA GLN A 4 29.21 63.43 -6.96
C GLN A 4 29.35 64.76 -6.16
N ILE A 5 29.18 64.85 -4.82
CA ILE A 5 30.18 64.70 -3.74
C ILE A 5 29.58 65.27 -2.44
N ALA A 6 29.80 64.60 -1.29
CA ALA A 6 30.48 65.19 -0.11
C ALA A 6 30.63 64.16 1.03
N THR A 7 31.87 63.71 1.19
CA THR A 7 32.42 62.94 2.32
C THR A 7 33.42 63.80 3.09
N LEU A 8 33.66 63.44 4.36
CA LEU A 8 34.84 63.63 5.25
C LEU A 8 34.36 64.07 6.65
N GLY A 9 34.81 63.56 7.78
CA GLY A 9 35.89 62.63 8.11
C GLY A 9 36.40 62.92 9.54
N ARG A 10 36.41 61.89 10.40
CA ARG A 10 37.23 61.62 11.62
C ARG A 10 37.77 62.79 12.50
N THR A 11 37.56 62.68 13.81
CA THR A 11 38.56 62.33 14.87
C THR A 11 38.18 62.90 16.25
N GLY A 12 38.49 62.16 17.33
CA GLY A 12 39.14 62.77 18.50
C GLY A 12 38.39 62.92 19.84
N ALA A 13 38.63 61.95 20.73
CA ALA A 13 39.11 62.12 22.11
C ALA A 13 38.25 62.76 23.24
N LYS A 14 37.98 61.92 24.25
CA LYS A 14 38.33 62.04 25.70
C LYS A 14 38.30 63.44 26.38
N GLY A 15 37.55 63.51 27.48
CA GLY A 15 38.14 63.83 28.80
C GLY A 15 37.54 64.98 29.63
N CYS A 16 37.37 64.69 30.93
CA CYS A 16 37.41 65.58 32.11
C CYS A 16 36.11 66.17 32.71
N VAL A 17 35.62 65.44 33.72
CA VAL A 17 35.07 65.85 35.06
C VAL A 17 36.08 66.83 35.75
N PRO A 18 35.77 67.76 36.71
CA PRO A 18 34.91 67.61 37.90
C PRO A 18 34.17 68.86 38.49
N GLY A 19 33.22 68.63 39.41
CA GLY A 19 32.71 69.66 40.32
C GLY A 19 31.63 69.24 41.33
N ARG A 20 32.04 68.69 42.49
CA ARG A 20 31.55 68.81 43.90
C ARG A 20 30.12 69.39 44.15
N LYS A 21 29.32 69.00 45.14
CA LYS A 21 29.42 68.24 46.41
C LYS A 21 27.99 68.15 47.00
N GLY A 22 27.62 67.04 47.64
CA GLY A 22 26.42 66.95 48.51
C GLY A 22 26.09 65.52 48.94
N ARG A 23 26.75 65.04 50.02
CA ARG A 23 26.64 63.72 50.67
C ARG A 23 25.22 63.47 51.23
N CYS A 24 24.61 62.28 51.21
CA CYS A 24 24.97 60.92 51.70
C CYS A 24 25.09 60.76 53.23
N LEU A 25 24.25 59.88 53.79
CA LEU A 25 24.48 58.81 54.79
C LEU A 25 23.10 58.13 55.03
N SER A 26 22.80 56.96 54.45
CA SER A 26 23.17 55.58 54.81
C SER A 26 22.34 54.98 55.96
N GLY A 27 21.65 53.86 55.68
CA GLY A 27 21.08 52.97 56.68
C GLY A 27 20.46 51.73 56.02
N ARG A 28 21.17 50.60 56.12
CA ARG A 28 20.81 49.27 55.61
C ARG A 28 19.45 48.77 56.15
N ALA A 29 18.74 47.96 55.36
CA ALA A 29 18.64 46.50 55.54
C ALA A 29 17.27 45.93 55.12
N GLN A 30 17.36 44.78 54.44
CA GLN A 30 16.43 43.64 54.42
C GLN A 30 15.20 43.64 53.48
N SER A 31 15.31 42.69 52.54
CA SER A 31 14.30 41.69 52.18
C SER A 31 13.15 42.09 51.25
N GLY A 32 13.22 41.58 50.01
CA GLY A 32 12.05 41.36 49.17
C GLY A 32 12.29 41.62 47.68
N CYS A 33 13.00 40.73 46.98
CA CYS A 33 12.96 40.66 45.51
C CYS A 33 13.57 39.33 45.00
N ILE A 34 12.83 38.23 45.15
CA ILE A 34 12.92 37.06 44.25
C ILE A 34 11.48 36.61 43.98
N ALA A 35 10.82 37.35 43.10
CA ALA A 35 9.70 36.91 42.28
C ALA A 35 9.37 38.08 41.37
N VAL A 36 9.14 37.83 40.07
CA VAL A 36 8.85 38.82 39.01
C VAL A 36 10.09 39.25 38.21
N LEU A 37 10.79 38.27 37.62
CA LEU A 37 11.55 38.48 36.38
C LEU A 37 11.72 37.18 35.56
N PHE A 38 10.77 36.25 35.69
CA PHE A 38 10.75 34.98 34.94
C PHE A 38 9.40 34.66 34.26
N ALA A 39 8.49 35.63 34.14
CA ALA A 39 7.14 35.39 33.60
C ALA A 39 6.84 36.04 32.23
N VAL A 40 7.80 36.71 31.57
CA VAL A 40 7.51 37.45 30.32
C VAL A 40 8.29 36.95 29.09
N CYS A 41 9.11 35.89 29.20
CA CYS A 41 9.85 35.34 28.05
C CYS A 41 9.48 33.89 27.64
N SER A 42 8.36 33.34 28.12
CA SER A 42 7.98 31.94 27.83
C SER A 42 6.73 31.78 26.96
N LEU A 43 6.14 32.86 26.43
CA LEU A 43 4.92 32.81 25.61
C LEU A 43 5.12 33.06 24.11
N ALA A 44 6.38 33.19 23.65
CA ALA A 44 6.72 33.47 22.25
C ALA A 44 7.36 32.27 21.51
N CYS A 45 7.15 31.04 21.97
CA CYS A 45 7.68 29.84 21.32
C CYS A 45 6.53 28.88 20.92
N PRO A 46 6.31 28.59 19.62
CA PRO A 46 5.23 27.70 19.14
C PRO A 46 5.28 26.28 19.70
N SER A 47 6.48 25.75 20.01
CA SER A 47 6.68 24.38 20.53
C SER A 47 6.16 24.19 21.96
N ALA A 48 6.15 25.24 22.78
CA ALA A 48 5.66 25.18 24.16
C ALA A 48 4.12 25.14 24.25
N ARG A 49 3.42 25.78 23.30
CA ARG A 49 1.94 25.72 23.22
C ARG A 49 1.45 24.34 22.77
N ALA A 50 2.15 23.69 21.85
CA ALA A 50 1.83 22.33 21.42
C ALA A 50 1.95 21.30 22.56
N GLN A 51 3.00 21.39 23.38
CA GLN A 51 3.19 20.49 24.53
C GLN A 51 2.14 20.67 25.65
N VAL A 52 1.69 21.90 25.89
CA VAL A 52 0.62 22.19 26.87
C VAL A 52 -0.74 21.62 26.40
N VAL A 53 -1.05 21.68 25.10
CA VAL A 53 -2.28 21.11 24.54
C VAL A 53 -2.29 19.57 24.58
N VAL A 54 -1.15 18.93 24.32
CA VAL A 54 -0.99 17.46 24.42
C VAL A 54 -1.19 16.96 25.87
N SER A 55 -0.64 17.67 26.87
CA SER A 55 -0.80 17.31 28.29
C SER A 55 -2.21 17.54 28.84
N GLN A 56 -2.98 18.48 28.28
CA GLN A 56 -4.38 18.70 28.66
C GLN A 56 -5.32 17.62 28.09
N LYS A 57 -5.06 17.12 26.87
CA LYS A 57 -5.88 16.06 26.25
C LYS A 57 -5.72 14.70 26.96
N SER A 58 -4.53 14.35 27.44
CA SER A 58 -4.30 13.10 28.19
C SER A 58 -5.02 13.09 29.55
N ALA A 59 -5.09 14.23 30.23
CA ALA A 59 -5.83 14.38 31.49
C ALA A 59 -7.36 14.24 31.30
N VAL A 60 -7.90 14.77 30.19
CA VAL A 60 -9.33 14.65 29.84
C VAL A 60 -9.70 13.21 29.49
N ALA A 61 -8.84 12.50 28.75
CA ALA A 61 -9.08 11.09 28.39
C ALA A 61 -9.08 10.16 29.62
N GLN A 62 -8.19 10.40 30.58
CA GLN A 62 -8.15 9.61 31.82
C GLN A 62 -9.39 9.87 32.69
N LEU A 63 -9.81 11.14 32.83
CA LEU A 63 -11.01 11.50 33.58
C LEU A 63 -12.30 10.95 32.96
N ALA A 64 -12.35 10.84 31.63
CA ALA A 64 -13.46 10.23 30.91
C ALA A 64 -13.56 8.72 31.19
N LYS A 65 -12.41 8.03 31.21
CA LYS A 65 -12.30 6.60 31.53
C LYS A 65 -12.75 6.30 32.96
N ASP A 66 -12.34 7.12 33.93
CA ASP A 66 -12.70 6.95 35.35
C ASP A 66 -14.20 7.18 35.62
N ARG A 67 -14.92 7.82 34.69
CA ARG A 67 -16.34 8.18 34.81
C ARG A 67 -17.27 7.44 33.86
N GLY A 68 -16.76 6.49 33.08
CA GLY A 68 -17.56 5.73 32.11
C GLY A 68 -18.11 6.58 30.96
N ILE A 69 -17.44 7.68 30.62
CA ILE A 69 -17.85 8.62 29.58
C ILE A 69 -17.05 8.32 28.31
N LEU A 70 -17.73 8.09 27.19
CA LEU A 70 -17.10 7.77 25.91
C LEU A 70 -16.33 8.98 25.37
N VAL A 71 -15.04 8.80 25.04
CA VAL A 71 -14.21 9.87 24.45
C VAL A 71 -14.61 10.16 23.00
N THR A 72 -15.22 9.19 22.32
CA THR A 72 -15.83 9.35 21.01
C THR A 72 -17.11 8.51 20.94
N THR A 73 -18.18 9.05 20.35
CA THR A 73 -19.45 8.33 20.13
C THR A 73 -20.13 8.82 18.86
N THR A 74 -21.01 8.02 18.27
CA THR A 74 -21.77 8.37 17.06
C THR A 74 -23.27 8.19 17.34
N ASP A 75 -24.12 9.14 16.92
CA ASP A 75 -25.57 9.00 17.06
C ASP A 75 -26.20 8.16 15.93
N ALA A 76 -27.52 7.93 16.03
CA ALA A 76 -28.29 7.17 15.05
C ALA A 76 -28.34 7.83 13.65
N ASP A 77 -27.99 9.11 13.56
CA ASP A 77 -27.93 9.89 12.33
C ASP A 77 -26.49 10.01 11.79
N GLY A 78 -25.53 9.26 12.36
CA GLY A 78 -24.14 9.20 11.88
C GLY A 78 -23.22 10.33 12.35
N ARG A 79 -23.67 11.20 13.27
CA ARG A 79 -22.87 12.35 13.74
C ARG A 79 -21.86 11.91 14.78
N THR A 80 -20.59 12.22 14.54
CA THR A 80 -19.51 11.88 15.47
C THR A 80 -19.34 12.97 16.54
N TYR A 81 -19.23 12.53 17.79
CA TYR A 81 -19.01 13.34 18.96
C TYR A 81 -17.62 13.04 19.53
N SER A 82 -16.78 14.05 19.76
CA SER A 82 -15.45 13.88 20.37
C SER A 82 -15.29 14.73 21.63
N LEU A 83 -15.00 14.10 22.76
CA LEU A 83 -14.88 14.74 24.07
C LEU A 83 -13.62 15.62 24.14
N GLN A 84 -13.79 16.91 24.42
CA GLN A 84 -12.70 17.88 24.39
C GLN A 84 -12.23 18.30 25.78
N LYS A 85 -13.16 18.50 26.71
CA LYS A 85 -12.87 18.92 28.09
C LYS A 85 -14.05 18.71 29.02
N PHE A 86 -13.80 18.87 30.32
CA PHE A 86 -14.83 18.98 31.35
C PHE A 86 -14.90 20.42 31.87
N VAL A 87 -16.10 20.97 31.99
CA VAL A 87 -16.34 22.27 32.65
C VAL A 87 -17.39 22.04 33.74
N ASN A 88 -17.06 22.36 34.99
CA ASN A 88 -17.92 22.11 36.16
C ASN A 88 -18.40 20.65 36.28
N GLY A 89 -17.57 19.69 35.87
CA GLY A 89 -17.91 18.26 35.89
C GLY A 89 -18.74 17.76 34.71
N ILE A 90 -19.18 18.65 33.81
CA ILE A 90 -19.96 18.32 32.61
C ILE A 90 -19.01 18.02 31.42
N PRO A 91 -19.17 16.89 30.70
CA PRO A 91 -18.39 16.60 29.50
C PRO A 91 -18.84 17.49 28.33
N LEU A 92 -17.89 18.17 27.68
CA LEU A 92 -18.14 18.97 26.47
C LEU A 92 -17.58 18.25 25.23
N TYR A 93 -18.47 17.92 24.30
CA TYR A 93 -18.18 17.27 23.03
C TYR A 93 -18.17 18.27 21.88
N TYR A 94 -17.29 18.06 20.91
CA TYR A 94 -17.47 18.56 19.54
C TYR A 94 -18.44 17.65 18.78
N LYS A 95 -19.26 18.23 17.91
CA LYS A 95 -20.07 17.57 16.86
C LYS A 95 -19.72 18.23 15.50
N THR A 96 -19.82 17.55 14.36
CA THR A 96 -19.19 18.00 13.11
C THR A 96 -20.13 18.14 11.90
N PHE A 97 -19.90 19.14 11.03
CA PHE A 97 -20.52 19.24 9.69
C PHE A 97 -19.68 19.85 8.50
N ASN A 98 -18.40 20.25 8.65
CA ASN A 98 -17.39 20.43 7.55
C ASN A 98 -16.12 19.61 7.85
N ALA A 99 -15.88 19.38 9.14
CA ALA A 99 -14.88 18.42 9.61
C ALA A 99 -15.14 16.99 9.09
N VAL A 100 -16.37 16.65 8.66
CA VAL A 100 -16.66 15.39 7.96
C VAL A 100 -16.11 15.42 6.53
N ALA A 101 -16.24 16.53 5.80
CA ALA A 101 -15.61 16.69 4.49
C ALA A 101 -14.09 16.54 4.60
N ALA A 102 -13.46 17.23 5.56
CA ALA A 102 -12.03 17.10 5.84
C ALA A 102 -11.63 15.67 6.23
N LYS A 103 -12.50 14.93 6.92
CA LYS A 103 -12.26 13.53 7.31
C LYS A 103 -12.45 12.57 6.14
N SER A 104 -13.42 12.83 5.27
CA SER A 104 -13.72 12.01 4.09
C SER A 104 -12.49 11.94 3.19
N VAL A 105 -11.85 13.09 2.94
CA VAL A 105 -10.63 13.17 2.11
C VAL A 105 -9.31 13.15 2.91
N LYS A 106 -9.37 12.76 4.19
CA LYS A 106 -8.22 12.68 5.13
C LYS A 106 -7.40 13.96 5.33
N THR A 107 -7.91 15.11 4.91
CA THR A 107 -7.33 16.43 5.18
C THR A 107 -7.20 16.73 6.68
N ASN A 108 -8.12 16.22 7.49
CA ASN A 108 -8.04 16.37 8.95
C ASN A 108 -6.77 15.75 9.56
N LEU A 109 -6.13 14.78 8.88
CA LEU A 109 -4.92 14.11 9.37
C LEU A 109 -3.65 14.94 9.17
N VAL A 110 -3.63 15.79 8.14
CA VAL A 110 -2.47 16.65 7.84
C VAL A 110 -2.48 17.96 8.64
N HIS A 111 -3.63 18.34 9.23
CA HIS A 111 -3.75 19.51 10.10
C HIS A 111 -2.94 19.36 11.41
N PRO A 112 -2.62 20.45 12.13
CA PRO A 112 -1.85 20.39 13.38
C PRO A 112 -2.48 19.54 14.48
N GLU A 113 -3.81 19.46 14.52
CA GLU A 113 -4.54 18.59 15.43
C GLU A 113 -4.66 17.14 14.95
N GLY A 114 -4.24 16.88 13.71
CA GLY A 114 -4.26 15.58 13.04
C GLY A 114 -3.12 14.67 13.48
N GLY A 115 -3.31 13.37 13.31
CA GLY A 115 -2.31 12.36 13.68
C GLY A 115 -1.15 12.22 12.70
N GLY A 116 -1.18 12.90 11.54
CA GLY A 116 -0.21 12.75 10.46
C GLY A 116 1.11 13.51 10.66
N GLY A 117 1.22 14.38 11.67
CA GLY A 117 2.48 15.03 12.05
C GLY A 117 2.98 16.15 11.13
N LEU A 118 2.27 16.48 10.04
CA LEU A 118 2.69 17.49 9.05
C LEU A 118 2.34 18.93 9.44
N SER A 119 1.30 19.12 10.27
CA SER A 119 0.87 20.44 10.77
C SER A 119 0.56 21.48 9.68
N LEU A 120 -0.02 21.03 8.56
CA LEU A 120 -0.39 21.88 7.43
C LEU A 120 -1.64 22.70 7.74
N THR A 121 -1.62 23.98 7.38
CA THR A 121 -2.71 24.93 7.70
C THR A 121 -3.15 25.78 6.51
N GLY A 122 -2.39 25.78 5.42
CA GLY A 122 -2.52 26.73 4.31
C GLY A 122 -1.77 28.04 4.54
N LEU A 123 -1.00 28.17 5.63
CA LEU A 123 -0.20 29.38 5.87
C LEU A 123 0.80 29.60 4.72
N GLY A 124 0.78 30.80 4.15
CA GLY A 124 1.63 31.16 3.00
C GLY A 124 1.06 30.75 1.65
N VAL A 125 -0.10 30.06 1.62
CA VAL A 125 -0.80 29.69 0.39
C VAL A 125 -1.87 30.72 0.07
N ARG A 126 -1.99 31.04 -1.22
CA ARG A 126 -3.08 31.85 -1.77
C ARG A 126 -3.87 31.02 -2.78
N LEU A 127 -5.17 30.96 -2.57
CA LEU A 127 -6.13 30.28 -3.43
C LEU A 127 -6.99 31.31 -4.18
N GLY A 128 -7.57 30.89 -5.31
CA GLY A 128 -8.58 31.66 -6.03
C GLY A 128 -9.96 30.99 -6.01
N ILE A 129 -11.03 31.78 -6.04
CA ILE A 129 -12.41 31.32 -6.22
C ILE A 129 -13.12 32.20 -7.27
N TRP A 130 -13.80 31.56 -8.21
CA TRP A 130 -14.76 32.16 -9.13
C TRP A 130 -16.13 31.51 -8.91
N ASP A 131 -17.17 32.32 -8.75
CA ASP A 131 -18.51 31.85 -8.35
C ASP A 131 -19.63 32.85 -8.73
N GLY A 132 -20.90 32.60 -8.40
CA GLY A 132 -22.05 33.39 -8.87
C GLY A 132 -22.21 34.79 -8.28
N GLY A 133 -21.19 35.34 -7.62
CA GLY A 133 -21.22 36.69 -7.07
C GLY A 133 -20.19 36.91 -5.96
N ALA A 134 -20.30 38.03 -5.25
CA ALA A 134 -19.31 38.41 -4.26
C ALA A 134 -19.35 37.52 -3.01
N VAL A 135 -18.17 37.19 -2.49
CA VAL A 135 -18.02 36.52 -1.20
C VAL A 135 -18.26 37.53 -0.07
N ARG A 136 -18.94 37.11 1.01
CA ARG A 136 -18.99 37.91 2.25
C ARG A 136 -17.62 37.91 2.94
N THR A 137 -16.67 38.65 2.41
CA THR A 137 -15.28 38.75 2.95
C THR A 137 -15.22 39.31 4.37
N SER A 138 -16.28 39.98 4.83
CA SER A 138 -16.46 40.45 6.22
C SER A 138 -16.94 39.37 7.19
N HIS A 139 -17.24 38.16 6.71
CA HIS A 139 -17.58 37.03 7.56
C HIS A 139 -16.43 36.76 8.55
N THR A 140 -16.77 36.50 9.82
CA THR A 140 -15.80 36.37 10.91
C THR A 140 -14.73 35.33 10.61
N GLU A 141 -15.11 34.24 9.92
CA GLU A 141 -14.21 33.19 9.48
C GLU A 141 -13.11 33.67 8.53
N PHE A 142 -13.30 34.77 7.78
CA PHE A 142 -12.36 35.23 6.75
C PHE A 142 -11.50 36.43 7.13
N THR A 143 -11.71 37.02 8.30
CA THR A 143 -11.15 38.34 8.70
C THR A 143 -9.71 38.57 8.22
N GLY A 144 -9.55 39.41 7.19
CA GLY A 144 -8.25 39.81 6.61
C GLY A 144 -7.60 38.81 5.64
N ARG A 145 -8.26 37.70 5.30
CA ARG A 145 -7.74 36.62 4.46
C ARG A 145 -8.48 36.43 3.14
N ALA A 146 -9.76 36.78 3.07
CA ALA A 146 -10.51 36.83 1.82
C ALA A 146 -10.54 38.26 1.26
N SER A 147 -10.50 38.42 -0.06
CA SER A 147 -10.60 39.72 -0.73
C SER A 147 -11.31 39.56 -2.07
N GLN A 148 -12.41 40.28 -2.26
CA GLN A 148 -13.03 40.44 -3.58
C GLN A 148 -12.08 41.25 -4.46
N ARG A 149 -11.80 40.76 -5.68
CA ARG A 149 -10.78 41.32 -6.59
C ARG A 149 -11.35 41.97 -7.83
N ASP A 150 -12.54 41.58 -8.23
CA ASP A 150 -13.36 42.29 -9.20
C ASP A 150 -14.15 43.44 -8.54
N PHE A 151 -15.09 44.03 -9.29
CA PHE A 151 -15.96 45.12 -8.84
C PHE A 151 -17.34 44.66 -8.37
N VAL A 152 -17.56 43.35 -8.18
CA VAL A 152 -18.85 42.82 -7.75
C VAL A 152 -19.06 43.11 -6.27
N THR A 153 -20.27 43.57 -5.95
CA THR A 153 -20.67 43.93 -4.58
C THR A 153 -21.87 43.16 -4.07
N THR A 154 -22.63 42.52 -4.97
CA THR A 154 -23.79 41.70 -4.61
C THR A 154 -23.30 40.41 -3.99
N LEU A 155 -23.59 40.23 -2.70
CA LEU A 155 -23.21 39.04 -1.97
C LEU A 155 -23.99 37.82 -2.45
N ASN A 156 -23.31 36.68 -2.52
CA ASN A 156 -23.88 35.42 -2.95
C ASN A 156 -23.68 34.32 -1.89
N PHE A 157 -24.75 33.59 -1.56
CA PHE A 157 -24.75 32.54 -0.55
C PHE A 157 -23.84 31.37 -0.94
N HIS A 158 -23.89 30.98 -2.22
CA HIS A 158 -23.13 29.89 -2.78
C HIS A 158 -21.64 30.23 -2.78
N ALA A 159 -21.25 31.41 -3.29
CA ALA A 159 -19.87 31.89 -3.27
C ALA A 159 -19.28 31.92 -1.85
N THR A 160 -20.06 32.42 -0.88
CA THR A 160 -19.64 32.49 0.52
C THR A 160 -19.47 31.10 1.16
N HIS A 161 -20.32 30.14 0.78
CA HIS A 161 -20.24 28.76 1.24
C HIS A 161 -19.01 28.04 0.70
N VAL A 162 -18.77 28.16 -0.60
CA VAL A 162 -17.58 27.63 -1.29
C VAL A 162 -16.30 28.22 -0.68
N ALA A 163 -16.23 29.54 -0.50
CA ALA A 163 -15.09 30.21 0.15
C ALA A 163 -14.85 29.71 1.59
N GLY A 164 -15.93 29.46 2.34
CA GLY A 164 -15.87 28.89 3.68
C GLY A 164 -15.25 27.50 3.70
N THR A 165 -15.64 26.64 2.75
CA THR A 165 -15.14 25.27 2.64
C THR A 165 -13.64 25.24 2.34
N MET A 166 -13.15 26.21 1.54
CA MET A 166 -11.72 26.33 1.24
C MET A 166 -10.92 26.85 2.44
N ILE A 167 -11.31 27.97 3.06
CA ILE A 167 -10.42 28.72 3.96
C ILE A 167 -11.01 29.20 5.29
N ALA A 168 -12.22 28.80 5.71
CA ALA A 168 -12.77 29.26 6.99
C ALA A 168 -11.80 28.94 8.16
N ALA A 169 -11.58 29.92 9.04
CA ALA A 169 -10.58 29.83 10.12
C ALA A 169 -10.88 28.71 11.12
N GLY A 170 -12.14 28.29 11.21
CA GLY A 170 -12.63 27.36 12.21
C GLY A 170 -12.98 28.06 13.52
N ILE A 171 -13.42 29.34 13.47
CA ILE A 171 -14.02 30.02 14.63
C ILE A 171 -15.22 29.20 15.10
N ASN A 172 -16.08 28.83 14.15
CA ASN A 172 -16.93 27.66 14.27
C ASN A 172 -16.13 26.43 13.82
N ALA A 173 -15.73 25.60 14.77
CA ALA A 173 -14.99 24.37 14.49
C ALA A 173 -15.70 23.44 13.49
N SER A 174 -17.04 23.53 13.39
CA SER A 174 -17.82 22.75 12.43
C SER A 174 -17.70 23.28 11.00
N ALA A 175 -17.35 24.54 10.78
CA ALA A 175 -17.24 25.15 9.46
C ALA A 175 -15.78 25.29 8.98
N LYS A 176 -14.80 24.87 9.78
CA LYS A 176 -13.37 24.99 9.49
C LYS A 176 -13.06 24.49 8.07
N GLY A 177 -12.48 25.36 7.25
CA GLY A 177 -12.11 25.05 5.89
C GLY A 177 -10.85 24.18 5.81
N MET A 178 -10.62 23.60 4.64
CA MET A 178 -9.48 22.70 4.42
C MET A 178 -8.14 23.42 4.64
N ALA A 179 -7.95 24.60 4.07
CA ALA A 179 -6.77 25.44 4.23
C ALA A 179 -7.08 26.66 5.11
N PHE A 180 -7.40 26.41 6.38
CA PHE A 180 -7.93 27.39 7.33
C PHE A 180 -7.05 28.62 7.65
N GLN A 181 -5.77 28.65 7.23
CA GLN A 181 -4.89 29.83 7.32
C GLN A 181 -4.47 30.39 5.96
N ALA A 182 -4.99 29.87 4.85
CA ALA A 182 -4.73 30.40 3.51
C ALA A 182 -5.40 31.76 3.30
N GLN A 183 -4.90 32.47 2.28
CA GLN A 183 -5.51 33.66 1.70
C GLN A 183 -6.37 33.27 0.50
N LEU A 184 -7.42 34.03 0.22
CA LEU A 184 -8.36 33.79 -0.88
C LEU A 184 -8.59 35.06 -1.69
N ASP A 185 -8.34 34.98 -2.99
CA ASP A 185 -8.77 35.98 -3.97
C ASP A 185 -10.12 35.55 -4.53
N CYS A 186 -11.14 36.40 -4.35
CA CYS A 186 -12.53 36.12 -4.68
C CYS A 186 -12.94 36.90 -5.93
N HIS A 187 -13.61 36.19 -6.83
CA HIS A 187 -14.11 36.69 -8.09
C HIS A 187 -15.53 36.16 -8.33
N ASP A 188 -16.35 36.89 -9.09
CA ASP A 188 -17.50 36.31 -9.77
C ASP A 188 -17.05 35.52 -11.00
N TRP A 189 -17.94 34.75 -11.62
CA TRP A 189 -17.64 33.86 -12.76
C TRP A 189 -17.49 34.59 -14.11
N ASP A 190 -17.50 35.92 -14.10
CA ASP A 190 -17.38 36.71 -15.33
C ASP A 190 -15.88 36.94 -15.61
N PHE A 191 -15.47 36.80 -16.88
CA PHE A 191 -14.09 37.05 -17.34
C PHE A 191 -12.98 36.13 -16.75
N ASP A 192 -13.34 34.93 -16.25
CA ASP A 192 -12.47 33.93 -15.62
C ASP A 192 -11.03 33.91 -16.14
N LEU A 193 -10.84 33.59 -17.43
CA LEU A 193 -9.50 33.32 -17.99
C LEU A 193 -8.54 34.50 -17.84
N ASN A 194 -9.03 35.73 -18.00
CA ASN A 194 -8.21 36.94 -17.85
C ASN A 194 -7.87 37.22 -16.39
N GLU A 195 -8.82 36.97 -15.50
CA GLU A 195 -8.63 37.17 -14.07
C GLU A 195 -7.75 36.09 -13.45
N MET A 196 -7.92 34.82 -13.85
CA MET A 196 -7.04 33.71 -13.49
C MET A 196 -5.60 34.00 -13.90
N LEU A 197 -5.38 34.53 -15.10
CA LEU A 197 -4.05 34.94 -15.55
C LEU A 197 -3.46 36.02 -14.64
N THR A 198 -4.26 37.03 -14.28
CA THR A 198 -3.84 38.10 -13.38
C THR A 198 -3.54 37.56 -11.98
N ALA A 199 -4.38 36.67 -11.44
CA ALA A 199 -4.21 36.02 -10.15
C ALA A 199 -2.94 35.15 -10.12
N TYR A 200 -2.67 34.41 -11.20
CA TYR A 200 -1.46 33.63 -11.37
C TYR A 200 -0.20 34.50 -11.37
N GLN A 201 -0.13 35.46 -12.29
CA GLN A 201 1.08 36.24 -12.58
C GLN A 201 1.41 37.28 -11.51
N SER A 202 0.40 37.91 -10.91
CA SER A 202 0.60 39.08 -10.03
C SER A 202 0.34 38.81 -8.55
N ARG A 203 -0.36 37.72 -8.21
CA ARG A 203 -0.81 37.43 -6.84
C ARG A 203 -0.26 36.13 -6.28
N GLY A 204 0.27 35.25 -7.12
CA GLY A 204 0.84 33.97 -6.70
C GLY A 204 -0.20 32.88 -6.48
N VAL A 205 -1.40 33.00 -7.08
CA VAL A 205 -2.39 31.91 -7.05
C VAL A 205 -1.86 30.76 -7.91
N ARG A 206 -1.89 29.54 -7.38
CA ARG A 206 -1.51 28.31 -8.11
C ARG A 206 -2.67 27.32 -8.24
N ILE A 207 -3.71 27.52 -7.43
CA ILE A 207 -4.88 26.65 -7.37
C ILE A 207 -6.11 27.52 -7.28
N SER A 208 -7.09 27.27 -8.13
CA SER A 208 -8.39 27.92 -8.09
C SER A 208 -9.54 26.93 -8.05
N ASN A 209 -10.69 27.42 -7.57
CA ASN A 209 -11.93 26.68 -7.54
C ASN A 209 -13.00 27.34 -8.43
N HIS A 210 -13.68 26.53 -9.22
CA HIS A 210 -14.74 26.94 -10.15
C HIS A 210 -15.98 26.05 -9.97
N SER A 211 -16.90 26.49 -9.11
CA SER A 211 -18.08 25.71 -8.69
C SER A 211 -19.34 26.06 -9.50
N TYR A 212 -19.21 26.21 -10.81
CA TYR A 212 -20.28 26.57 -11.73
C TYR A 212 -20.08 25.90 -13.11
N GLY A 213 -21.15 25.86 -13.89
CA GLY A 213 -21.19 25.37 -15.26
C GLY A 213 -22.27 26.11 -16.05
N LEU A 214 -22.31 25.87 -17.35
CA LEU A 214 -23.42 26.31 -18.19
C LEU A 214 -24.57 25.31 -18.06
N ILE A 215 -25.80 25.78 -18.27
CA ILE A 215 -26.97 24.90 -18.33
C ILE A 215 -26.83 24.01 -19.58
N THR A 216 -26.99 22.71 -19.41
CA THR A 216 -26.91 21.70 -20.47
C THR A 216 -28.13 20.79 -20.34
N GLY A 217 -28.80 20.47 -21.45
CA GLY A 217 -29.98 19.58 -21.42
C GLY A 217 -31.20 20.17 -20.71
N TRP A 218 -31.73 19.49 -19.68
CA TRP A 218 -32.95 19.87 -18.97
C TRP A 218 -32.69 20.76 -17.75
N GLU A 219 -33.47 21.84 -17.62
CA GLU A 219 -33.49 22.66 -16.39
C GLU A 219 -34.91 23.04 -15.99
N GLN A 220 -35.17 23.12 -14.67
CA GLN A 220 -36.38 23.76 -14.17
C GLN A 220 -36.18 25.26 -14.17
N PHE A 221 -36.79 25.94 -15.14
CA PHE A 221 -36.58 27.36 -15.36
C PHE A 221 -37.85 28.17 -15.13
N LEU A 222 -37.69 29.41 -14.69
CA LEU A 222 -38.80 30.35 -14.53
C LEU A 222 -39.04 31.08 -15.85
N ILE A 223 -40.24 30.91 -16.42
CA ILE A 223 -40.66 31.64 -17.63
C ILE A 223 -41.97 32.37 -17.41
N PHE A 224 -42.23 33.41 -18.21
CA PHE A 224 -43.56 34.02 -18.31
C PHE A 224 -44.37 33.28 -19.37
N GLU A 225 -45.21 32.34 -18.95
CA GLU A 225 -46.07 31.62 -19.88
C GLU A 225 -47.12 32.55 -20.53
N PRO A 226 -47.30 32.51 -21.86
CA PRO A 226 -48.38 33.21 -22.53
C PRO A 226 -49.76 32.77 -22.01
N GLY A 227 -50.51 33.70 -21.42
CA GLY A 227 -51.80 33.40 -20.78
C GLY A 227 -51.71 32.75 -19.40
N GLY A 228 -50.52 32.78 -18.78
CA GLY A 228 -50.29 32.33 -17.41
C GLY A 228 -50.99 33.21 -16.35
N PRO A 229 -50.90 32.83 -15.06
CA PRO A 229 -51.51 33.58 -13.98
C PRO A 229 -50.97 35.02 -13.93
N GLU A 230 -51.88 35.99 -13.78
CA GLU A 230 -51.53 37.41 -13.63
C GLU A 230 -51.66 37.87 -12.18
N GLU A 231 -50.78 38.77 -11.76
CA GLU A 231 -50.90 39.51 -10.50
C GLU A 231 -52.22 40.31 -10.49
N PRO A 232 -52.87 40.51 -9.33
CA PRO A 232 -54.08 41.34 -9.20
C PRO A 232 -53.91 42.81 -9.67
N ARG A 233 -52.68 43.27 -9.93
CA ARG A 233 -52.36 44.60 -10.46
C ARG A 233 -51.80 44.58 -11.91
N GLY A 234 -51.93 43.46 -12.62
CA GLY A 234 -51.81 43.40 -14.09
C GLY A 234 -50.41 43.15 -14.65
N GLY A 235 -49.71 42.13 -14.17
CA GLY A 235 -48.45 41.65 -14.76
C GLY A 235 -48.36 40.12 -14.74
N PRO A 236 -47.68 39.50 -15.72
CA PRO A 236 -47.53 38.05 -15.76
C PRO A 236 -46.69 37.55 -14.58
N ILE A 237 -47.10 36.45 -13.95
CA ILE A 237 -46.34 35.77 -12.88
C ILE A 237 -45.45 34.72 -13.55
N PRO A 238 -44.14 34.69 -13.26
CA PRO A 238 -43.28 33.64 -13.80
C PRO A 238 -43.63 32.30 -13.13
N VAL A 239 -43.66 31.24 -13.92
CA VAL A 239 -43.94 29.87 -13.45
C VAL A 239 -42.73 28.99 -13.71
N ALA A 240 -42.47 28.06 -12.79
CA ALA A 240 -41.41 27.07 -12.94
C ALA A 240 -41.89 25.96 -13.88
N VAL A 241 -41.17 25.79 -14.99
CA VAL A 241 -41.48 24.78 -16.01
C VAL A 241 -40.20 24.04 -16.37
N TRP A 242 -40.37 22.88 -17.01
CA TRP A 242 -39.25 22.24 -17.68
C TRP A 242 -38.93 22.98 -18.98
N VAL A 243 -37.66 23.33 -19.14
CA VAL A 243 -37.10 23.88 -20.37
C VAL A 243 -35.97 22.98 -20.85
N TRP A 244 -36.00 22.62 -22.12
CA TRP A 244 -34.90 21.97 -22.82
C TRP A 244 -33.99 23.02 -23.43
N PHE A 245 -32.74 23.05 -22.97
CA PHE A 245 -31.69 23.95 -23.45
C PHE A 245 -30.82 23.33 -24.54
N GLY A 246 -30.95 22.02 -24.77
CA GLY A 246 -30.15 21.34 -25.78
C GLY A 246 -30.46 21.78 -27.21
N ASP A 247 -29.44 21.72 -28.07
CA ASP A 247 -29.54 22.15 -29.45
C ASP A 247 -30.27 21.11 -30.32
N VAL A 248 -31.58 21.32 -30.48
CA VAL A 248 -32.45 20.46 -31.28
C VAL A 248 -32.11 20.47 -32.78
N SER A 249 -31.26 21.39 -33.25
CA SER A 249 -30.77 21.38 -34.64
C SER A 249 -29.64 20.37 -34.86
N VAL A 250 -28.92 19.99 -33.80
CA VAL A 250 -27.93 18.92 -33.80
C VAL A 250 -28.62 17.60 -33.48
N ASN A 251 -29.35 17.56 -32.37
CA ASN A 251 -30.08 16.38 -31.93
C ASN A 251 -31.30 16.76 -31.06
N ASP A 252 -32.49 16.30 -31.44
CA ASP A 252 -33.73 16.60 -30.71
C ASP A 252 -33.98 15.66 -29.53
N PHE A 253 -33.16 14.63 -29.35
CA PHE A 253 -33.31 13.63 -28.29
C PHE A 253 -32.33 13.86 -27.12
N GLU A 254 -31.10 14.28 -27.38
CA GLU A 254 -30.05 14.47 -26.38
C GLU A 254 -29.24 15.73 -26.67
N ASP A 255 -28.77 16.42 -25.64
CA ASP A 255 -27.94 17.61 -25.83
C ASP A 255 -26.50 17.18 -26.11
N HIS A 256 -26.00 17.50 -27.30
CA HIS A 256 -24.64 17.18 -27.72
C HIS A 256 -23.53 17.84 -26.88
N TYR A 257 -23.86 18.74 -25.95
CA TYR A 257 -22.87 19.34 -25.05
C TYR A 257 -22.48 18.46 -23.85
N PHE A 258 -23.23 17.39 -23.59
CA PHE A 258 -22.75 16.32 -22.72
C PHE A 258 -21.57 15.62 -23.40
N GLY A 259 -20.49 15.42 -22.63
CA GLY A 259 -19.25 14.79 -23.06
C GLY A 259 -18.40 15.58 -24.06
N TYR A 260 -18.98 16.54 -24.77
CA TYR A 260 -18.35 17.27 -25.87
C TYR A 260 -17.23 18.23 -25.46
N TYR A 261 -16.12 18.16 -26.20
CA TYR A 261 -14.99 19.08 -26.06
C TYR A 261 -15.24 20.38 -26.82
N SER A 262 -15.87 21.33 -26.12
CA SER A 262 -16.29 22.64 -26.64
C SER A 262 -15.13 23.65 -26.79
N ASP A 263 -15.41 24.77 -27.47
CA ASP A 263 -14.51 25.94 -27.51
C ASP A 263 -14.16 26.47 -26.11
N GLU A 264 -15.08 26.35 -25.15
CA GLU A 264 -14.81 26.70 -23.76
C GLU A 264 -13.76 25.74 -23.18
N ALA A 265 -13.99 24.42 -23.24
CA ALA A 265 -13.01 23.43 -22.77
C ALA A 265 -11.62 23.65 -23.39
N ARG A 266 -11.58 23.96 -24.68
CA ARG A 266 -10.34 24.30 -25.39
C ARG A 266 -9.67 25.56 -24.84
N ALA A 267 -10.43 26.62 -24.54
CA ALA A 267 -9.86 27.85 -23.98
C ALA A 267 -9.21 27.63 -22.61
N TRP A 268 -9.77 26.75 -21.79
CA TRP A 268 -9.21 26.35 -20.51
C TRP A 268 -7.94 25.48 -20.65
N ASP A 269 -7.91 24.58 -21.64
CA ASP A 269 -6.70 23.80 -21.96
C ASP A 269 -5.58 24.69 -22.52
N VAL A 270 -5.91 25.68 -23.35
CA VAL A 270 -4.97 26.74 -23.81
C VAL A 270 -4.38 27.46 -22.60
N PHE A 271 -5.21 27.84 -21.62
CA PHE A 271 -4.76 28.52 -20.42
C PHE A 271 -3.79 27.67 -19.60
N SER A 272 -4.12 26.40 -19.31
CA SER A 272 -3.26 25.50 -18.54
C SER A 272 -1.94 25.22 -19.24
N HIS A 273 -1.98 24.97 -20.56
CA HIS A 273 -0.78 24.72 -21.34
C HIS A 273 0.16 25.93 -21.34
N ALA A 274 -0.37 27.15 -21.36
CA ALA A 274 0.42 28.38 -21.25
C ALA A 274 0.90 28.69 -19.82
N ASN A 275 0.26 28.14 -18.79
CA ASN A 275 0.52 28.42 -17.38
C ASN A 275 0.70 27.11 -16.60
N PRO A 276 1.81 26.36 -16.83
CA PRO A 276 1.92 24.96 -16.45
C PRO A 276 1.98 24.73 -14.93
N ARG A 277 2.13 25.78 -14.11
CA ARG A 277 2.09 25.71 -12.63
C ARG A 277 0.75 26.17 -12.03
N TYR A 278 -0.30 26.34 -12.84
CA TYR A 278 -1.64 26.71 -12.38
C TYR A 278 -2.62 25.56 -12.59
N LEU A 279 -3.21 25.04 -11.52
CA LEU A 279 -4.26 24.04 -11.58
C LEU A 279 -5.61 24.67 -11.25
N TRP A 280 -6.51 24.71 -12.23
CA TRP A 280 -7.92 25.00 -11.97
C TRP A 280 -8.66 23.71 -11.57
N VAL A 281 -9.50 23.83 -10.55
CA VAL A 281 -10.36 22.75 -10.06
C VAL A 281 -11.80 23.13 -10.35
N LYS A 282 -12.54 22.24 -11.02
CA LYS A 282 -13.91 22.51 -11.48
C LYS A 282 -14.89 21.44 -10.99
N ALA A 283 -16.09 21.87 -10.62
CA ALA A 283 -17.20 20.96 -10.33
C ALA A 283 -17.62 20.18 -11.59
N ALA A 284 -17.93 18.89 -11.45
CA ALA A 284 -18.33 18.04 -12.59
C ALA A 284 -19.72 18.35 -13.19
N GLY A 285 -20.61 19.00 -12.44
CA GLY A 285 -22.03 19.18 -12.79
C GLY A 285 -22.97 18.42 -11.86
N ASN A 286 -24.27 18.74 -11.88
CA ASN A 286 -25.29 18.14 -11.00
C ASN A 286 -26.52 17.60 -11.76
N ASP A 287 -26.40 17.49 -13.08
CA ASP A 287 -27.51 17.31 -14.01
C ASP A 287 -27.86 15.82 -14.21
N ARG A 288 -27.13 14.89 -13.58
CA ARG A 288 -27.28 13.46 -13.84
C ARG A 288 -28.72 12.95 -13.57
N ASN A 289 -29.31 12.35 -14.58
CA ASN A 289 -30.69 11.85 -14.64
C ASN A 289 -31.78 12.93 -14.45
N GLN A 290 -31.46 14.19 -14.69
CA GLN A 290 -32.39 15.31 -14.65
C GLN A 290 -33.32 15.30 -15.88
N GLY A 291 -34.52 15.85 -15.72
CA GLY A 291 -35.52 15.93 -16.78
C GLY A 291 -36.88 15.32 -16.43
N PRO A 292 -37.93 15.74 -17.16
CA PRO A 292 -39.29 15.31 -16.90
C PRO A 292 -39.57 13.85 -17.29
N ALA A 293 -40.76 13.36 -16.93
CA ALA A 293 -41.24 12.08 -17.45
C ALA A 293 -41.54 12.19 -18.96
N PRO A 294 -41.41 11.09 -19.74
CA PRO A 294 -41.73 11.08 -21.16
C PRO A 294 -43.13 11.64 -21.46
N GLY A 295 -43.23 12.49 -22.49
CA GLY A 295 -44.48 13.13 -22.91
C GLY A 295 -44.97 14.29 -22.01
N THR A 296 -44.22 14.67 -20.97
CA THR A 296 -44.54 15.86 -20.16
C THR A 296 -44.41 17.11 -21.02
N GLY A 297 -45.37 18.03 -20.92
CA GLY A 297 -45.28 19.34 -21.57
C GLY A 297 -44.11 20.16 -21.04
N HIS A 298 -43.35 20.76 -21.94
CA HIS A 298 -42.15 21.55 -21.63
C HIS A 298 -41.93 22.59 -22.72
N TYR A 299 -40.95 23.48 -22.51
CA TYR A 299 -40.52 24.45 -23.51
C TYR A 299 -39.13 24.11 -24.04
N TYR A 300 -38.82 24.57 -25.25
CA TYR A 300 -37.47 24.49 -25.83
C TYR A 300 -37.22 25.73 -26.69
N PHE A 301 -35.97 26.05 -26.95
CA PHE A 301 -35.63 27.14 -27.87
C PHE A 301 -35.65 26.64 -29.32
N HIS A 302 -36.54 27.19 -30.14
CA HIS A 302 -36.59 26.79 -31.55
C HIS A 302 -35.41 27.38 -32.32
N PRO A 303 -34.61 26.56 -33.05
CA PRO A 303 -33.27 26.94 -33.50
C PRO A 303 -33.27 28.02 -34.59
N VAL A 304 -34.39 28.23 -35.29
CA VAL A 304 -34.51 29.24 -36.35
C VAL A 304 -35.04 30.57 -35.82
N SER A 305 -36.01 30.53 -34.89
CA SER A 305 -36.64 31.75 -34.35
C SER A 305 -35.91 32.27 -33.12
N GLY A 306 -35.23 31.40 -32.37
CA GLY A 306 -34.65 31.71 -31.06
C GLY A 306 -35.70 31.91 -29.96
N GLU A 307 -36.97 31.66 -30.25
CA GLU A 307 -38.08 31.84 -29.32
C GLU A 307 -38.36 30.54 -28.55
N LEU A 308 -38.89 30.68 -27.34
CA LEU A 308 -39.37 29.55 -26.55
C LEU A 308 -40.68 29.01 -27.16
N GLU A 309 -40.68 27.73 -27.50
CA GLU A 309 -41.85 27.02 -28.02
C GLU A 309 -42.26 25.87 -27.12
N TYR A 310 -43.57 25.63 -27.03
CA TYR A 310 -44.13 24.51 -26.27
C TYR A 310 -43.98 23.21 -27.05
N SER A 311 -43.59 22.14 -26.36
CA SER A 311 -43.47 20.80 -26.93
C SER A 311 -43.88 19.73 -25.91
N THR A 312 -44.26 18.56 -26.44
CA THR A 312 -44.47 17.31 -25.68
C THR A 312 -43.58 16.19 -26.22
N ALA A 313 -42.61 16.51 -27.09
CA ALA A 313 -41.65 15.56 -27.62
C ALA A 313 -40.85 14.92 -26.48
N THR A 314 -40.59 13.63 -26.54
CA THR A 314 -39.78 12.97 -25.52
C THR A 314 -38.31 13.15 -25.86
N ARG A 315 -37.54 13.73 -24.94
CA ARG A 315 -36.07 13.78 -24.98
C ARG A 315 -35.50 12.95 -23.84
N SER A 316 -34.26 12.48 -23.99
CA SER A 316 -33.56 11.73 -22.94
C SER A 316 -33.48 12.58 -21.67
N LYS A 317 -33.41 11.90 -20.53
CA LYS A 317 -32.95 12.57 -19.32
C LYS A 317 -31.47 12.87 -19.48
N ASP A 318 -31.03 13.92 -18.82
CA ASP A 318 -29.63 14.34 -18.81
C ASP A 318 -28.75 13.21 -18.32
N GLY A 319 -27.71 12.89 -19.08
CA GLY A 319 -26.95 11.67 -18.91
C GLY A 319 -27.68 10.41 -19.39
N ASN A 320 -27.12 9.78 -20.40
CA ASN A 320 -27.58 8.53 -21.00
C ASN A 320 -27.52 7.35 -20.01
N ASN A 321 -28.60 7.14 -19.25
CA ASN A 321 -28.65 6.23 -18.09
C ASN A 321 -27.67 6.63 -16.97
N GLY A 322 -27.41 7.93 -16.86
CA GLY A 322 -26.55 8.54 -15.85
C GLY A 322 -25.07 8.66 -16.24
N TYR A 323 -24.64 8.09 -17.37
CA TYR A 323 -23.31 8.36 -17.94
C TYR A 323 -23.39 9.48 -18.95
N ASP A 324 -22.23 9.98 -19.36
CA ASP A 324 -22.11 11.06 -20.35
C ASP A 324 -22.94 12.28 -19.95
N SER A 325 -22.57 12.89 -18.83
CA SER A 325 -23.32 14.03 -18.28
C SER A 325 -22.41 15.16 -17.82
N VAL A 326 -21.10 15.06 -18.05
CA VAL A 326 -20.14 16.14 -17.81
C VAL A 326 -20.12 17.05 -19.03
N SER A 327 -20.25 18.36 -18.86
CA SER A 327 -20.40 19.29 -19.99
C SER A 327 -19.39 20.44 -20.00
N HIS A 328 -19.30 21.08 -21.17
CA HIS A 328 -18.57 22.33 -21.37
C HIS A 328 -17.13 22.32 -20.82
N SER A 329 -16.68 23.34 -20.08
CA SER A 329 -15.30 23.42 -19.58
C SER A 329 -14.88 22.25 -18.67
N ALA A 330 -15.82 21.49 -18.10
CA ALA A 330 -15.50 20.30 -17.32
C ALA A 330 -15.03 19.11 -18.19
N THR A 331 -15.19 19.18 -19.52
CA THR A 331 -14.62 18.18 -20.45
C THR A 331 -13.16 18.47 -20.81
N GLY A 332 -12.56 19.56 -20.32
CA GLY A 332 -11.15 19.91 -20.56
C GLY A 332 -10.15 18.86 -20.02
N LYS A 333 -9.01 18.70 -20.70
CA LYS A 333 -7.98 17.69 -20.35
C LYS A 333 -7.15 18.10 -19.13
N ASN A 334 -6.82 19.39 -19.02
CA ASN A 334 -5.68 19.83 -18.20
C ASN A 334 -6.03 20.25 -16.77
N GLY A 335 -7.30 20.42 -16.44
CA GLY A 335 -7.74 20.72 -15.07
C GLY A 335 -8.07 19.49 -14.24
N LEU A 336 -8.49 19.73 -13.00
CA LEU A 336 -8.99 18.68 -12.11
C LEU A 336 -10.50 18.83 -11.90
N VAL A 337 -11.27 17.90 -12.43
CA VAL A 337 -12.73 17.88 -12.40
C VAL A 337 -13.18 16.99 -11.26
N VAL A 338 -14.10 17.49 -10.43
CA VAL A 338 -14.43 16.89 -9.14
C VAL A 338 -15.90 16.49 -9.08
N GLY A 339 -16.15 15.19 -8.92
CA GLY A 339 -17.47 14.64 -8.63
C GLY A 339 -17.81 14.67 -7.13
N ALA A 340 -19.07 14.44 -6.79
CA ALA A 340 -19.58 14.54 -5.43
C ALA A 340 -20.02 13.19 -4.87
N VAL A 341 -19.45 12.81 -3.73
CA VAL A 341 -19.89 11.68 -2.91
C VAL A 341 -20.61 12.15 -1.64
N ASN A 342 -21.36 11.25 -1.03
CA ASN A 342 -21.97 11.48 0.27
C ASN A 342 -20.92 11.66 1.37
N ASP A 343 -21.36 12.07 2.55
CA ASP A 343 -20.53 12.06 3.75
C ASP A 343 -19.92 10.68 3.99
N VAL A 344 -18.64 10.67 4.39
CA VAL A 344 -17.94 9.51 4.92
C VAL A 344 -17.57 9.80 6.38
N PRO A 345 -18.55 9.76 7.33
CA PRO A 345 -18.35 10.29 8.69
C PRO A 345 -17.32 9.50 9.49
N ALA A 346 -17.16 8.21 9.20
CA ALA A 346 -16.15 7.36 9.82
C ALA A 346 -14.74 7.60 9.23
N GLY A 347 -14.63 8.34 8.12
CA GLY A 347 -13.46 8.34 7.24
C GLY A 347 -13.46 7.10 6.33
N TYR A 348 -12.66 7.14 5.28
CA TYR A 348 -12.50 6.03 4.36
C TYR A 348 -12.03 4.75 5.09
N SER A 349 -12.69 3.62 4.84
CA SER A 349 -12.33 2.30 5.38
C SER A 349 -12.22 1.20 4.33
N SER A 350 -12.96 1.34 3.24
CA SER A 350 -12.96 0.46 2.05
C SER A 350 -13.68 1.18 0.90
N PRO A 351 -13.61 0.70 -0.35
CA PRO A 351 -14.33 1.31 -1.46
C PRO A 351 -15.83 1.47 -1.19
N ALA A 352 -16.45 0.46 -0.56
CA ALA A 352 -17.87 0.46 -0.20
C ALA A 352 -18.28 1.52 0.85
N SER A 353 -17.32 2.13 1.56
CA SER A 353 -17.61 3.24 2.48
C SER A 353 -17.86 4.57 1.77
N VAL A 354 -17.52 4.64 0.48
CA VAL A 354 -17.76 5.81 -0.37
C VAL A 354 -19.00 5.54 -1.21
N THR A 355 -20.01 6.40 -1.09
CA THR A 355 -21.26 6.25 -1.84
C THR A 355 -21.47 7.48 -2.71
N MET A 356 -21.76 7.24 -3.99
CA MET A 356 -22.00 8.31 -4.96
C MET A 356 -23.24 9.12 -4.59
N SER A 357 -23.20 10.43 -4.80
CA SER A 357 -24.39 11.27 -4.67
C SER A 357 -25.40 10.97 -5.78
N THR A 358 -26.66 11.35 -5.60
CA THR A 358 -27.71 11.10 -6.60
C THR A 358 -27.61 11.99 -7.84
N PHE A 359 -26.81 13.06 -7.80
CA PHE A 359 -26.79 14.12 -8.81
C PHE A 359 -25.45 14.30 -9.53
N SER A 360 -24.32 13.86 -8.94
CA SER A 360 -23.00 14.13 -9.53
C SER A 360 -22.93 13.62 -10.97
N CYS A 361 -22.51 14.48 -11.89
CA CYS A 361 -22.29 14.08 -13.27
C CYS A 361 -21.18 13.04 -13.40
N TRP A 362 -21.34 12.14 -14.36
CA TRP A 362 -20.41 11.05 -14.69
C TRP A 362 -19.94 11.22 -16.12
N GLY A 363 -18.72 10.77 -16.40
CA GLY A 363 -18.24 10.62 -17.77
C GLY A 363 -18.89 9.43 -18.48
N PRO A 364 -18.31 8.94 -19.58
CA PRO A 364 -17.11 9.46 -20.23
C PRO A 364 -17.33 10.87 -20.82
N THR A 365 -16.26 11.50 -21.32
CA THR A 365 -16.43 12.49 -22.41
C THR A 365 -16.71 11.75 -23.73
N ASP A 366 -17.16 12.43 -24.79
CA ASP A 366 -17.50 11.77 -26.07
C ASP A 366 -16.35 10.92 -26.61
N ASP A 367 -15.12 11.45 -26.49
CA ASP A 367 -13.89 10.81 -26.92
C ASP A 367 -13.38 9.73 -25.95
N GLY A 368 -14.14 9.42 -24.91
CA GLY A 368 -13.90 8.30 -24.00
C GLY A 368 -13.02 8.57 -22.79
N ARG A 369 -12.58 9.82 -22.57
CA ARG A 369 -11.72 10.19 -21.43
C ARG A 369 -12.46 10.05 -20.11
N ILE A 370 -11.67 9.85 -19.06
CA ILE A 370 -12.16 9.67 -17.71
C ILE A 370 -12.51 11.04 -17.11
N LYS A 371 -13.79 11.25 -16.84
CA LYS A 371 -14.33 12.34 -16.01
C LYS A 371 -15.40 11.80 -15.05
N PRO A 372 -15.57 12.37 -13.85
CA PRO A 372 -14.65 13.32 -13.20
C PRO A 372 -13.25 12.71 -13.00
N ASP A 373 -12.23 13.52 -12.71
CA ASP A 373 -10.89 12.99 -12.46
C ASP A 373 -10.81 12.33 -11.08
N VAL A 374 -11.42 12.95 -10.07
CA VAL A 374 -11.53 12.43 -8.69
C VAL A 374 -12.88 12.82 -8.09
N VAL A 375 -13.21 12.26 -6.93
CA VAL A 375 -14.37 12.72 -6.13
C VAL A 375 -13.94 13.34 -4.82
N GLY A 376 -14.79 14.23 -4.33
CA GLY A 376 -14.73 14.83 -3.00
C GLY A 376 -16.07 14.72 -2.28
N ASN A 377 -16.09 15.01 -0.99
CA ASN A 377 -17.34 15.08 -0.25
C ASN A 377 -18.16 16.28 -0.72
N GLY A 378 -19.39 16.06 -1.19
CA GLY A 378 -20.23 17.10 -1.79
C GLY A 378 -21.66 17.15 -1.27
N VAL A 379 -22.03 16.42 -0.22
CA VAL A 379 -23.40 16.35 0.31
C VAL A 379 -23.45 16.81 1.75
N GLN A 380 -24.35 17.75 2.06
CA GLN A 380 -24.62 18.32 3.39
C GLN A 380 -23.43 19.06 4.05
N LEU A 381 -22.49 19.61 3.26
CA LEU A 381 -21.36 20.36 3.79
C LEU A 381 -21.83 21.63 4.49
N PHE A 382 -21.47 21.80 5.75
CA PHE A 382 -21.77 22.99 6.55
C PHE A 382 -20.66 24.02 6.42
N SER A 383 -20.98 25.22 5.97
CA SER A 383 -19.99 26.27 5.74
C SER A 383 -20.58 27.65 6.01
N CYS A 384 -19.81 28.69 5.70
CA CYS A 384 -20.22 30.09 5.85
C CYS A 384 -21.38 30.43 4.91
N LEU A 385 -22.28 31.31 5.32
CA LEU A 385 -23.30 31.91 4.48
C LEU A 385 -23.20 33.43 4.50
N GLU A 386 -23.96 34.06 3.61
CA GLU A 386 -23.88 35.45 3.25
C GLU A 386 -24.93 36.34 3.91
N LEU A 387 -25.81 35.90 4.83
CA LEU A 387 -26.79 36.85 5.40
C LEU A 387 -26.15 37.81 6.42
N ASN A 388 -25.17 37.34 7.19
CA ASN A 388 -24.45 38.14 8.18
C ASN A 388 -23.04 37.58 8.45
N ASN A 389 -22.24 38.24 9.29
CA ASN A 389 -20.82 37.90 9.49
C ASN A 389 -20.58 36.64 10.35
N SER A 390 -21.63 35.95 10.79
CA SER A 390 -21.56 34.70 11.55
C SER A 390 -22.66 33.74 11.10
N ASP A 391 -23.01 33.81 9.81
CA ASP A 391 -24.04 32.98 9.20
C ASP A 391 -23.46 31.68 8.67
N TYR A 392 -24.19 30.58 8.85
CA TYR A 392 -23.72 29.26 8.44
C TYR A 392 -24.90 28.39 8.01
N GLY A 393 -24.64 27.46 7.08
CA GLY A 393 -25.64 26.51 6.63
C GLY A 393 -25.03 25.38 5.82
N SER A 394 -25.87 24.41 5.49
CA SER A 394 -25.46 23.22 4.73
C SER A 394 -25.95 23.29 3.29
N LEU A 395 -25.06 22.98 2.34
CA LEU A 395 -25.37 22.86 0.92
C LEU A 395 -24.90 21.50 0.38
N SER A 396 -25.41 21.10 -0.77
CA SER A 396 -25.00 19.88 -1.49
C SER A 396 -24.82 20.20 -2.97
N GLY A 397 -23.82 19.59 -3.59
CA GLY A 397 -23.48 19.76 -5.00
C GLY A 397 -22.03 19.36 -5.27
N THR A 398 -21.69 19.10 -6.53
CA THR A 398 -20.27 19.09 -6.97
C THR A 398 -19.58 20.43 -6.69
N SER A 399 -20.37 21.50 -6.62
CA SER A 399 -19.96 22.81 -6.11
C SER A 399 -19.41 22.82 -4.69
N MET A 400 -19.76 21.84 -3.86
CA MET A 400 -19.25 21.67 -2.49
C MET A 400 -18.07 20.69 -2.45
N ALA A 401 -18.05 19.69 -3.35
CA ALA A 401 -16.94 18.77 -3.50
C ALA A 401 -15.68 19.45 -4.07
N SER A 402 -15.84 20.31 -5.06
CA SER A 402 -14.73 21.08 -5.66
C SER A 402 -13.93 21.91 -4.63
N PRO A 403 -14.53 22.73 -3.73
CA PRO A 403 -13.79 23.47 -2.71
C PRO A 403 -13.26 22.59 -1.58
N ASN A 404 -13.89 21.43 -1.33
CA ASN A 404 -13.30 20.42 -0.46
C ASN A 404 -11.98 19.90 -1.05
N VAL A 405 -11.92 19.62 -2.36
CA VAL A 405 -10.69 19.18 -3.02
C VAL A 405 -9.67 20.32 -3.15
N SER A 406 -10.04 21.46 -3.74
CA SER A 406 -9.10 22.55 -4.03
C SER A 406 -8.48 23.17 -2.77
N GLY A 407 -9.24 23.28 -1.68
CA GLY A 407 -8.71 23.69 -0.38
C GLY A 407 -7.66 22.70 0.17
N SER A 408 -7.87 21.40 -0.02
CA SER A 408 -6.94 20.36 0.39
C SER A 408 -5.67 20.32 -0.47
N LEU A 409 -5.80 20.55 -1.78
CA LEU A 409 -4.63 20.72 -2.68
C LEU A 409 -3.78 21.94 -2.29
N GLY A 410 -4.41 23.00 -1.76
CA GLY A 410 -3.70 24.12 -1.14
C GLY A 410 -2.73 23.69 -0.05
N LEU A 411 -3.10 22.71 0.78
CA LEU A 411 -2.20 22.15 1.80
C LEU A 411 -1.05 21.36 1.18
N LEU A 412 -1.28 20.65 0.08
CA LEU A 412 -0.22 19.94 -0.62
C LEU A 412 0.80 20.91 -1.23
N GLN A 413 0.34 22.04 -1.80
CA GLN A 413 1.23 23.10 -2.26
C GLN A 413 2.06 23.71 -1.12
N GLN A 414 1.45 23.88 0.06
CA GLN A 414 2.19 24.30 1.27
C GLN A 414 3.31 23.31 1.59
N HIS A 415 2.97 22.01 1.64
CA HIS A 415 3.90 20.97 2.02
C HIS A 415 5.05 20.81 1.03
N TRP A 416 4.74 20.87 -0.28
CA TRP A 416 5.75 20.91 -1.33
C TRP A 416 6.70 22.08 -1.15
N ALA A 417 6.20 23.30 -0.96
CA ALA A 417 7.04 24.48 -0.75
C ALA A 417 7.94 24.37 0.50
N MET A 418 7.49 23.66 1.54
CA MET A 418 8.27 23.40 2.75
C MET A 418 9.40 22.36 2.55
N THR A 419 9.24 21.45 1.59
CA THR A 419 10.13 20.29 1.38
C THR A 419 11.03 20.45 0.15
N HIS A 420 10.59 21.20 -0.86
CA HIS A 420 11.24 21.38 -2.16
C HIS A 420 11.66 22.85 -2.36
N SER A 421 12.55 23.33 -1.48
CA SER A 421 12.89 24.76 -1.41
C SER A 421 13.52 25.37 -2.68
N THR A 422 14.08 24.55 -3.57
CA THR A 422 14.70 25.00 -4.83
C THR A 422 13.68 25.29 -5.92
N GLU A 423 12.59 24.53 -5.97
CA GLU A 423 11.47 24.67 -6.90
C GLU A 423 10.17 24.57 -6.11
N PRO A 424 9.77 25.65 -5.38
CA PRO A 424 8.73 25.59 -4.36
C PRO A 424 7.30 25.54 -4.93
N GLU A 425 7.14 25.45 -6.25
CA GLU A 425 5.86 25.45 -6.94
C GLU A 425 5.77 24.19 -7.81
N MET A 426 4.72 23.39 -7.65
CA MET A 426 4.52 22.20 -8.48
C MET A 426 4.06 22.60 -9.88
N LEU A 427 4.34 21.75 -10.88
CA LEU A 427 3.53 21.73 -12.09
C LEU A 427 2.09 21.35 -11.73
N SER A 428 1.13 21.88 -12.49
CA SER A 428 -0.29 21.52 -12.41
C SER A 428 -0.49 20.01 -12.67
N SER A 429 0.29 19.42 -13.58
CA SER A 429 0.35 17.98 -13.81
C SER A 429 0.86 17.20 -12.60
N THR A 430 1.80 17.75 -11.81
CA THR A 430 2.28 17.12 -10.57
C THR A 430 1.18 17.12 -9.51
N MET A 431 0.48 18.24 -9.35
CA MET A 431 -0.64 18.36 -8.41
C MET A 431 -1.81 17.44 -8.78
N LYS A 432 -2.23 17.46 -10.06
CA LYS A 432 -3.28 16.58 -10.60
C LYS A 432 -2.87 15.11 -10.49
N GLY A 433 -1.65 14.79 -10.90
CA GLY A 433 -1.09 13.44 -10.82
C GLY A 433 -1.01 12.92 -9.38
N LEU A 434 -0.61 13.73 -8.40
CA LEU A 434 -0.61 13.34 -6.98
C LEU A 434 -2.03 13.06 -6.46
N ALA A 435 -3.00 13.91 -6.80
CA ALA A 435 -4.39 13.70 -6.40
C ALA A 435 -4.95 12.37 -6.93
N ILE A 436 -4.66 12.05 -8.20
CA ILE A 436 -5.05 10.80 -8.86
C ILE A 436 -4.27 9.60 -8.31
N HIS A 437 -2.95 9.69 -8.25
CA HIS A 437 -2.06 8.60 -7.86
C HIS A 437 -2.37 8.09 -6.46
N THR A 438 -2.77 8.98 -5.57
CA THR A 438 -2.97 8.67 -4.15
C THR A 438 -4.44 8.54 -3.74
N ALA A 439 -5.39 8.72 -4.65
CA ALA A 439 -6.81 8.55 -4.38
C ALA A 439 -7.11 7.18 -3.74
N ASP A 440 -8.04 7.20 -2.79
CA ASP A 440 -8.60 5.99 -2.20
C ASP A 440 -9.60 5.37 -3.20
N GLU A 441 -9.43 4.08 -3.47
CA GLU A 441 -10.28 3.31 -4.40
C GLU A 441 -11.77 3.43 -4.06
N CYS A 442 -12.61 3.49 -5.08
CA CYS A 442 -14.06 3.64 -4.98
C CYS A 442 -14.78 2.62 -5.87
N GLY A 443 -16.11 2.62 -5.87
CA GLY A 443 -16.87 1.74 -6.76
C GLY A 443 -16.77 0.24 -6.43
N GLY A 444 -17.21 -0.58 -7.39
CA GLY A 444 -17.34 -2.03 -7.24
C GLY A 444 -16.18 -2.85 -7.82
N ALA A 445 -15.28 -2.21 -8.56
CA ALA A 445 -14.15 -2.86 -9.24
C ALA A 445 -12.88 -2.02 -9.06
N PRO A 446 -11.68 -2.63 -9.00
CA PRO A 446 -10.42 -1.89 -8.92
C PRO A 446 -10.12 -1.08 -10.19
N GLY A 447 -9.42 0.03 -10.03
CA GLY A 447 -9.05 0.92 -11.12
C GLY A 447 -10.08 2.04 -11.33
N PRO A 448 -9.84 2.94 -12.28
CA PRO A 448 -10.73 4.07 -12.49
C PRO A 448 -12.09 3.63 -13.05
N ASP A 449 -13.10 4.47 -12.88
CA ASP A 449 -14.41 4.34 -13.53
C ASP A 449 -14.98 5.72 -13.86
N TYR A 450 -16.01 5.78 -14.72
CA TYR A 450 -16.60 7.06 -15.14
C TYR A 450 -17.49 7.73 -14.07
N GLN A 451 -17.75 7.07 -12.93
CA GLN A 451 -18.53 7.64 -11.84
C GLN A 451 -17.62 8.36 -10.83
N PHE A 452 -16.62 7.64 -10.32
CA PHE A 452 -15.71 8.08 -9.27
C PHE A 452 -14.37 8.62 -9.81
N GLY A 453 -14.14 8.53 -11.11
CA GLY A 453 -12.85 8.85 -11.71
C GLY A 453 -11.79 7.89 -11.21
N TRP A 454 -10.68 8.45 -10.73
CA TRP A 454 -9.60 7.71 -10.08
C TRP A 454 -9.83 7.43 -8.58
N GLY A 455 -10.96 7.88 -8.02
CA GLY A 455 -11.34 7.62 -6.63
C GLY A 455 -11.47 8.88 -5.76
N LEU A 456 -11.60 8.66 -4.45
CA LEU A 456 -11.78 9.72 -3.45
C LEU A 456 -10.42 10.34 -3.10
N LEU A 457 -10.32 11.67 -3.14
CA LEU A 457 -9.09 12.37 -2.76
C LEU A 457 -8.58 11.90 -1.40
N ASN A 458 -7.28 11.59 -1.31
CA ASN A 458 -6.62 11.27 -0.04
C ASN A 458 -5.44 12.23 0.20
N THR A 459 -5.71 13.31 0.93
CA THR A 459 -4.71 14.37 1.18
C THR A 459 -3.51 13.88 1.97
N GLN A 460 -3.71 12.96 2.91
CA GLN A 460 -2.61 12.43 3.73
C GLN A 460 -1.64 11.61 2.89
N ARG A 461 -2.16 10.66 2.08
CA ARG A 461 -1.31 9.81 1.23
C ARG A 461 -0.54 10.66 0.22
N ALA A 462 -1.17 11.68 -0.38
CA ALA A 462 -0.47 12.64 -1.25
C ALA A 462 0.70 13.34 -0.52
N ALA A 463 0.47 13.84 0.70
CA ALA A 463 1.50 14.52 1.47
C ALA A 463 2.62 13.57 1.96
N ASP A 464 2.29 12.30 2.22
CA ASP A 464 3.27 11.27 2.55
C ASP A 464 4.21 10.99 1.37
N VAL A 465 3.68 10.94 0.14
CA VAL A 465 4.50 10.78 -1.07
C VAL A 465 5.45 11.97 -1.27
N ILE A 466 4.95 13.21 -1.09
CA ILE A 466 5.81 14.41 -1.11
C ILE A 466 6.92 14.33 -0.06
N SER A 467 6.61 13.82 1.15
CA SER A 467 7.60 13.65 2.22
C SER A 467 8.62 12.55 1.91
N ALA A 468 8.18 11.48 1.25
CA ALA A 468 9.02 10.36 0.86
C ALA A 468 10.03 10.77 -0.22
N ASP A 469 9.61 11.61 -1.19
CA ASP A 469 10.47 12.08 -2.29
C ASP A 469 11.72 12.83 -1.79
N VAL A 470 11.61 13.57 -0.68
CA VAL A 470 12.77 14.23 -0.05
C VAL A 470 13.87 13.24 0.35
N ASN A 471 13.48 12.03 0.77
CA ASN A 471 14.41 11.00 1.26
C ASN A 471 14.84 10.04 0.15
N MET A 472 13.99 9.86 -0.86
CA MET A 472 14.25 9.06 -2.06
C MET A 472 13.85 9.90 -3.26
N PRO A 473 14.76 10.73 -3.79
CA PRO A 473 14.47 11.54 -4.96
C PRO A 473 14.03 10.66 -6.14
N LEU A 474 13.23 11.24 -7.05
CA LEU A 474 12.62 10.61 -8.23
C LEU A 474 11.30 9.89 -7.99
N LEU A 475 10.80 9.81 -6.74
CA LEU A 475 9.43 9.34 -6.50
C LEU A 475 8.40 10.30 -7.10
N ILE A 476 8.72 11.59 -7.13
CA ILE A 476 8.02 12.61 -7.91
C ILE A 476 9.05 13.22 -8.86
N SER A 477 8.82 13.12 -10.17
CA SER A 477 9.73 13.66 -11.19
C SER A 477 8.98 14.52 -12.20
N GLU A 478 9.42 15.76 -12.39
CA GLU A 478 8.96 16.65 -13.46
C GLU A 478 9.98 16.57 -14.61
N GLN A 479 9.60 15.95 -15.73
CA GLN A 479 10.51 15.57 -16.83
C GLN A 479 10.03 16.11 -18.17
N THR A 480 10.93 16.14 -19.15
CA THR A 480 10.61 16.49 -20.54
C THR A 480 10.91 15.29 -21.43
N LEU A 481 9.94 14.86 -22.21
CA LEU A 481 10.10 13.83 -23.24
C LEU A 481 10.25 14.49 -24.60
N GLY A 482 11.33 14.23 -25.32
CA GLY A 482 11.59 14.73 -26.67
C GLY A 482 11.04 13.86 -27.79
N GLU A 483 10.97 14.41 -29.00
CA GLU A 483 10.60 13.67 -30.21
C GLU A 483 11.50 12.43 -30.43
N GLY A 484 10.87 11.26 -30.61
CA GLY A 484 11.53 9.95 -30.70
C GLY A 484 12.27 9.45 -29.45
N GLU A 485 12.20 10.15 -28.32
CA GLU A 485 12.90 9.78 -27.08
C GLU A 485 12.18 8.66 -26.31
N GLU A 486 12.97 7.86 -25.59
CA GLU A 486 12.51 6.92 -24.57
C GLU A 486 13.24 7.25 -23.26
N LEU A 487 12.48 7.47 -22.19
CA LEU A 487 13.01 7.66 -20.84
C LEU A 487 12.86 6.38 -20.02
N LEU A 488 13.90 6.03 -19.27
CA LEU A 488 13.99 4.76 -18.55
C LEU A 488 14.42 4.96 -17.09
N TRP A 489 13.70 4.32 -16.17
CA TRP A 489 14.07 4.18 -14.77
C TRP A 489 14.13 2.69 -14.40
N TYR A 490 15.12 2.35 -13.57
CA TYR A 490 15.29 1.04 -13.00
C TYR A 490 14.77 1.05 -11.57
N VAL A 491 13.80 0.19 -11.30
CA VAL A 491 12.98 0.23 -10.08
C VAL A 491 13.06 -1.12 -9.36
N ILE A 492 13.38 -1.09 -8.08
CA ILE A 492 13.19 -2.24 -7.18
C ILE A 492 12.02 -1.94 -6.25
N SER A 493 11.05 -2.85 -6.24
CA SER A 493 9.86 -2.71 -5.39
C SER A 493 10.17 -3.05 -3.94
N ASP A 494 9.58 -2.33 -2.99
CA ASP A 494 9.76 -2.61 -1.56
C ASP A 494 9.00 -3.88 -1.16
N ALA A 495 9.71 -4.91 -0.69
CA ALA A 495 9.15 -6.20 -0.29
C ALA A 495 8.00 -6.14 0.73
N SER A 496 7.91 -5.06 1.52
CA SER A 496 6.84 -4.86 2.51
C SER A 496 5.53 -4.35 1.91
N HIS A 497 5.56 -3.83 0.68
CA HIS A 497 4.40 -3.36 -0.05
C HIS A 497 3.82 -4.47 -0.95
N SER A 498 2.49 -4.55 -1.04
CA SER A 498 1.77 -5.49 -1.91
C SER A 498 1.56 -4.98 -3.33
N GLU A 499 1.86 -3.71 -3.61
CA GLU A 499 1.69 -3.09 -4.92
C GLU A 499 2.89 -2.18 -5.26
N VAL A 500 3.15 -2.03 -6.56
CA VAL A 500 3.92 -0.92 -7.15
C VAL A 500 2.97 -0.14 -8.04
N ARG A 501 3.03 1.19 -7.94
CA ARG A 501 2.17 2.08 -8.70
C ARG A 501 3.00 3.17 -9.37
N ALA A 502 2.85 3.34 -10.68
CA ALA A 502 3.44 4.42 -11.45
C ALA A 502 2.34 5.21 -12.15
N THR A 503 2.36 6.54 -12.07
CA THR A 503 1.43 7.43 -12.77
C THR A 503 2.20 8.49 -13.51
N ILE A 504 1.87 8.71 -14.78
CA ILE A 504 2.29 9.88 -15.54
C ILE A 504 1.09 10.80 -15.77
N CYS A 505 1.32 12.10 -15.73
CA CYS A 505 0.30 13.12 -15.99
C CYS A 505 0.95 14.29 -16.71
N TRP A 506 0.29 14.88 -17.71
CA TRP A 506 0.82 16.02 -18.44
C TRP A 506 -0.26 17.04 -18.78
N THR A 507 0.16 18.30 -18.91
CA THR A 507 -0.67 19.35 -19.52
C THR A 507 -0.53 19.23 -21.03
N ASP A 508 -1.51 18.60 -21.66
CA ASP A 508 -1.54 18.31 -23.10
C ASP A 508 -1.82 19.60 -23.90
N PRO A 509 -1.28 19.77 -25.12
CA PRO A 509 -1.68 20.85 -25.99
C PRO A 509 -3.20 20.87 -26.22
N PRO A 510 -3.81 22.05 -26.44
CA PRO A 510 -5.24 22.16 -26.67
C PRO A 510 -5.65 21.36 -27.90
N GLY A 511 -6.62 20.45 -27.73
CA GLY A 511 -7.15 19.63 -28.82
C GLY A 511 -7.91 20.44 -29.87
N THR A 512 -8.28 19.77 -30.97
CA THR A 512 -9.16 20.33 -31.99
C THR A 512 -10.61 20.15 -31.56
N VAL A 513 -11.41 21.20 -31.60
CA VAL A 513 -12.86 21.13 -31.32
C VAL A 513 -13.54 20.40 -32.48
N PRO A 514 -14.22 19.25 -32.22
CA PRO A 514 -14.96 18.54 -33.26
C PRO A 514 -16.13 19.38 -33.79
N SER A 515 -16.64 19.05 -34.97
CA SER A 515 -17.90 19.67 -35.42
C SER A 515 -19.05 19.25 -34.49
N PRO A 516 -20.03 20.12 -34.18
CA PRO A 516 -21.16 19.75 -33.32
C PRO A 516 -21.86 18.48 -33.82
N ALA A 517 -21.81 17.44 -33.01
CA ALA A 517 -22.40 16.13 -33.25
C ALA A 517 -22.60 15.44 -31.90
N LEU A 518 -23.59 14.56 -31.81
CA LEU A 518 -23.81 13.74 -30.63
C LEU A 518 -22.75 12.62 -30.57
N ASP A 519 -22.10 12.46 -29.43
CA ASP A 519 -21.18 11.38 -29.08
C ASP A 519 -20.05 11.14 -30.09
N ASP A 520 -19.36 12.20 -30.57
CA ASP A 520 -18.23 12.04 -31.51
C ASP A 520 -17.03 11.38 -30.80
N PRO A 521 -16.66 10.12 -31.14
CA PRO A 521 -15.64 9.39 -30.42
C PRO A 521 -14.21 9.77 -30.82
N THR A 522 -14.03 10.83 -31.61
CA THR A 522 -12.71 11.26 -32.09
C THR A 522 -11.82 11.72 -30.93
N PRO A 523 -10.65 11.09 -30.69
CA PRO A 523 -9.75 11.45 -29.59
C PRO A 523 -9.36 12.93 -29.60
N ILE A 524 -9.47 13.59 -28.44
CA ILE A 524 -9.06 14.99 -28.23
C ILE A 524 -7.59 15.10 -27.80
N LEU A 525 -7.00 13.98 -27.36
CA LEU A 525 -5.58 13.87 -26.99
C LEU A 525 -4.68 14.27 -28.17
N VAL A 526 -3.64 15.07 -27.89
CA VAL A 526 -2.72 15.54 -28.92
C VAL A 526 -1.36 14.86 -28.80
N ASN A 527 -0.72 14.95 -27.63
CA ASN A 527 0.53 14.25 -27.36
C ASN A 527 0.19 12.96 -26.60
N ASP A 528 0.30 11.82 -27.29
CA ASP A 528 0.05 10.49 -26.74
C ASP A 528 1.34 9.96 -26.10
N LEU A 529 1.40 10.03 -24.75
CA LEU A 529 2.51 9.54 -23.94
C LEU A 529 2.13 8.19 -23.33
N ASP A 530 3.08 7.26 -23.35
CA ASP A 530 2.91 5.89 -22.89
C ASP A 530 3.82 5.59 -21.70
N VAL A 531 3.26 5.12 -20.60
CA VAL A 531 4.00 4.49 -19.50
C VAL A 531 3.87 2.97 -19.55
N ARG A 532 4.98 2.27 -19.35
CA ARG A 532 5.02 0.82 -19.17
C ARG A 532 5.90 0.47 -17.97
N LEU A 533 5.48 -0.53 -17.21
CA LEU A 533 6.31 -1.12 -16.15
C LEU A 533 6.71 -2.53 -16.59
N ASP A 534 7.90 -2.66 -17.15
CA ASP A 534 8.41 -3.90 -17.71
C ASP A 534 9.01 -4.74 -16.58
N GLY A 535 8.27 -5.76 -16.13
CA GLY A 535 8.76 -6.76 -15.21
C GLY A 535 9.63 -7.81 -15.92
N THR A 536 10.14 -8.78 -15.16
CA THR A 536 11.06 -9.82 -15.67
C THR A 536 10.41 -10.80 -16.65
N SER A 537 9.08 -10.93 -16.64
CA SER A 537 8.32 -11.89 -17.47
C SER A 537 7.09 -11.30 -18.14
N GLN A 538 6.69 -10.08 -17.78
CA GLN A 538 5.48 -9.43 -18.27
C GLN A 538 5.69 -7.92 -18.37
N VAL A 539 5.18 -7.33 -19.46
CA VAL A 539 5.00 -5.89 -19.58
C VAL A 539 3.65 -5.51 -18.95
N HIS A 540 3.67 -4.62 -17.97
CA HIS A 540 2.45 -4.13 -17.33
C HIS A 540 1.98 -2.84 -17.99
N MET A 541 0.72 -2.87 -18.46
CA MET A 541 0.06 -1.81 -19.21
C MET A 541 -0.79 -0.91 -18.28
N PRO A 542 -1.08 0.34 -18.67
CA PRO A 542 -1.93 1.24 -17.90
C PRO A 542 -3.40 0.79 -17.89
N TRP A 543 -4.20 1.43 -17.04
CA TRP A 543 -5.66 1.28 -17.05
C TRP A 543 -6.30 1.93 -18.29
N VAL A 544 -7.33 1.27 -18.82
CA VAL A 544 -8.22 1.79 -19.88
C VAL A 544 -9.67 1.46 -19.57
N LEU A 545 -10.59 2.35 -19.97
CA LEU A 545 -12.04 2.14 -19.89
C LEU A 545 -12.65 1.94 -21.29
N ASN A 546 -13.83 1.33 -21.33
CA ASN A 546 -14.59 1.14 -22.55
C ASN A 546 -15.76 2.16 -22.60
N PRO A 547 -15.68 3.23 -23.41
CA PRO A 547 -16.73 4.24 -23.44
C PRO A 547 -18.05 3.71 -24.01
N VAL A 548 -18.03 2.65 -24.83
CA VAL A 548 -19.24 1.99 -25.35
C VAL A 548 -19.98 1.21 -24.26
N GLN A 549 -19.29 0.84 -23.18
CA GLN A 549 -19.86 0.16 -22.01
C GLN A 549 -19.42 0.87 -20.73
N PRO A 550 -19.94 2.08 -20.47
CA PRO A 550 -19.35 2.97 -19.46
C PRO A 550 -19.52 2.48 -18.00
N GLY A 551 -20.35 1.46 -17.77
CA GLY A 551 -20.43 0.76 -16.48
C GLY A 551 -19.55 -0.48 -16.34
N ALA A 552 -18.78 -0.85 -17.36
CA ALA A 552 -17.83 -1.96 -17.28
C ALA A 552 -16.59 -1.58 -16.44
N ALA A 553 -16.01 -2.57 -15.77
CA ALA A 553 -14.78 -2.39 -15.02
C ALA A 553 -13.61 -2.03 -15.96
N ALA A 554 -12.67 -1.22 -15.46
CA ALA A 554 -11.44 -0.92 -16.18
C ALA A 554 -10.63 -2.19 -16.48
N THR A 555 -9.94 -2.15 -17.61
CA THR A 555 -9.05 -3.22 -18.06
C THR A 555 -7.64 -2.66 -18.27
N ARG A 556 -6.70 -3.54 -18.65
CA ARG A 556 -5.32 -3.14 -18.97
C ARG A 556 -5.16 -3.05 -20.47
N GLY A 557 -4.60 -1.95 -20.96
CA GLY A 557 -4.46 -1.71 -22.38
C GLY A 557 -3.64 -0.47 -22.66
N ASP A 558 -3.52 -0.17 -23.94
CA ASP A 558 -2.90 1.05 -24.44
C ASP A 558 -3.91 2.20 -24.31
N ASN A 559 -3.63 3.21 -23.48
CA ASN A 559 -4.52 4.35 -23.34
C ASN A 559 -4.19 5.37 -24.43
N VAL A 560 -5.19 5.76 -25.21
CA VAL A 560 -5.02 6.64 -26.38
C VAL A 560 -5.86 7.90 -26.28
N VAL A 561 -6.48 8.16 -25.13
CA VAL A 561 -7.43 9.25 -24.93
C VAL A 561 -7.08 10.12 -23.72
N ASP A 562 -6.59 9.54 -22.63
CA ASP A 562 -6.33 10.28 -21.40
C ASP A 562 -4.93 10.90 -21.36
N ASN A 563 -4.83 12.13 -20.83
CA ASN A 563 -3.55 12.78 -20.50
C ASN A 563 -3.02 12.38 -19.10
N VAL A 564 -3.46 11.22 -18.62
CA VAL A 564 -3.04 10.58 -17.37
C VAL A 564 -3.03 9.08 -17.60
N GLU A 565 -1.89 8.44 -17.37
CA GLU A 565 -1.79 6.98 -17.39
C GLU A 565 -1.30 6.46 -16.05
N GLN A 566 -1.89 5.36 -15.57
CA GLN A 566 -1.46 4.68 -14.35
C GLN A 566 -1.29 3.19 -14.56
N VAL A 567 -0.10 2.69 -14.22
CA VAL A 567 0.21 1.27 -14.08
C VAL A 567 0.20 0.92 -12.60
N LEU A 568 -0.58 -0.10 -12.22
CA LEU A 568 -0.61 -0.64 -10.86
C LEU A 568 -0.38 -2.15 -10.94
N VAL A 569 0.66 -2.63 -10.28
CA VAL A 569 1.05 -4.04 -10.28
C VAL A 569 0.94 -4.60 -8.86
N ASN A 570 0.03 -5.55 -8.68
CA ASN A 570 -0.02 -6.37 -7.47
C ASN A 570 1.16 -7.35 -7.48
N LYS A 571 1.91 -7.40 -6.39
CA LYS A 571 3.15 -8.16 -6.31
C LYS A 571 3.38 -8.74 -4.92
N THR A 572 4.24 -9.75 -4.86
CA THR A 572 4.70 -10.37 -3.61
C THR A 572 6.22 -10.30 -3.56
N GLY A 573 6.76 -10.10 -2.35
CA GLY A 573 8.20 -9.94 -2.15
C GLY A 573 8.78 -8.75 -2.92
N GLU A 574 10.09 -8.77 -3.08
CA GLU A 574 10.84 -7.83 -3.89
C GLU A 574 10.82 -8.24 -5.37
N GLN A 575 10.68 -7.27 -6.27
CA GLN A 575 10.69 -7.46 -7.72
C GLN A 575 11.37 -6.27 -8.40
N ALA A 576 11.98 -6.53 -9.55
CA ALA A 576 12.64 -5.55 -10.38
C ALA A 576 11.80 -5.21 -11.61
N TYR A 577 11.73 -3.92 -11.94
CA TYR A 577 11.02 -3.38 -13.09
C TYR A 577 11.79 -2.29 -13.82
N ARG A 578 11.70 -2.27 -15.15
CA ARG A 578 12.06 -1.09 -15.94
C ARG A 578 10.81 -0.26 -16.17
N LEU A 579 10.78 0.95 -15.61
CA LEU A 579 9.72 1.92 -15.89
C LEU A 579 10.14 2.71 -17.13
N ARG A 580 9.33 2.63 -18.18
CA ARG A 580 9.64 3.15 -19.50
C ARG A 580 8.57 4.13 -19.93
N ILE A 581 8.98 5.30 -20.38
CA ILE A 581 8.09 6.36 -20.86
C ILE A 581 8.47 6.69 -22.30
N THR A 582 7.50 6.53 -23.20
CA THR A 582 7.62 6.79 -24.64
C THR A 582 6.45 7.65 -25.11
N HIS A 583 6.39 7.93 -26.41
CA HIS A 583 5.23 8.55 -27.03
C HIS A 583 4.91 7.91 -28.38
N LYS A 584 3.69 8.16 -28.86
CA LYS A 584 3.24 7.78 -30.21
C LYS A 584 3.11 8.99 -31.11
N GLY A 585 3.35 8.75 -32.40
CA GLY A 585 3.25 9.81 -33.41
C GLY A 585 4.35 10.85 -33.23
N SER A 586 3.99 12.11 -33.47
CA SER A 586 4.89 13.24 -33.26
C SER A 586 4.34 14.16 -32.19
N LEU A 587 5.21 14.64 -31.30
CA LEU A 587 4.86 15.56 -30.24
C LEU A 587 4.66 16.97 -30.82
N GLN A 588 3.49 17.55 -30.63
CA GLN A 588 3.26 18.96 -30.92
C GLN A 588 4.19 19.80 -30.05
N GLY A 589 5.04 20.59 -30.71
CA GLY A 589 6.08 21.40 -30.04
C GLY A 589 7.46 20.72 -29.98
N GLY A 590 7.58 19.46 -30.42
CA GLY A 590 8.83 18.69 -30.44
C GLY A 590 9.23 18.07 -29.10
N SER A 591 8.48 18.35 -28.03
CA SER A 591 8.62 17.73 -26.71
C SER A 591 7.35 17.91 -25.88
N GLN A 592 7.20 17.12 -24.82
CA GLN A 592 6.13 17.24 -23.82
C GLN A 592 6.72 17.20 -22.41
N VAL A 593 6.36 18.18 -21.59
CA VAL A 593 6.64 18.14 -20.14
C VAL A 593 5.59 17.29 -19.44
N PHE A 594 6.02 16.39 -18.56
CA PHE A 594 5.12 15.53 -17.79
C PHE A 594 5.63 15.36 -16.36
N SER A 595 4.73 14.91 -15.50
CA SER A 595 5.01 14.56 -14.11
C SER A 595 4.85 13.06 -13.92
N MET A 596 5.83 12.42 -13.28
CA MET A 596 5.81 11.02 -12.88
C MET A 596 5.69 10.91 -11.37
N ILE A 597 4.80 10.04 -10.89
CA ILE A 597 4.66 9.70 -9.47
C ILE A 597 4.79 8.18 -9.32
N LEU A 598 5.67 7.72 -8.43
CA LEU A 598 5.99 6.31 -8.17
C LEU A 598 5.87 5.99 -6.67
N THR A 599 5.20 4.89 -6.33
CA THR A 599 5.10 4.38 -4.95
C THR A 599 5.24 2.86 -4.89
N GLY A 600 5.53 2.33 -3.69
CA GLY A 600 5.74 0.90 -3.46
C GLY A 600 7.16 0.41 -3.78
N VAL A 601 8.14 1.31 -3.75
CA VAL A 601 9.52 1.07 -4.20
C VAL A 601 10.55 1.30 -3.09
N SER A 602 11.63 0.52 -3.12
CA SER A 602 12.77 0.62 -2.21
C SER A 602 14.02 1.20 -2.89
N GLN A 603 14.06 1.20 -4.23
CA GLN A 603 15.13 1.79 -5.01
C GLN A 603 14.60 2.27 -6.36
N ILE A 604 15.09 3.43 -6.81
CA ILE A 604 14.89 3.98 -8.15
C ILE A 604 16.20 4.63 -8.63
N THR A 605 16.57 4.39 -9.88
CA THR A 605 17.74 5.02 -10.52
C THR A 605 17.55 5.15 -12.03
N THR A 606 18.20 6.13 -12.64
CA THR A 606 18.36 6.25 -14.10
C THR A 606 19.73 5.73 -14.56
N GLU A 607 20.68 5.56 -13.64
CA GLU A 607 22.03 5.09 -13.92
C GLU A 607 22.05 3.58 -14.14
N VAL A 608 22.79 3.14 -15.15
CA VAL A 608 22.94 1.72 -15.49
C VAL A 608 24.13 1.13 -14.73
N GLU A 609 23.88 0.17 -13.84
CA GLU A 609 24.94 -0.60 -13.20
C GLU A 609 25.54 -1.64 -14.17
N GLN A 610 26.84 -1.93 -14.01
CA GLN A 610 27.58 -2.91 -14.81
C GLN A 610 28.08 -4.12 -13.99
N THR A 611 27.84 -4.14 -12.67
CA THR A 611 28.24 -5.26 -11.81
C THR A 611 27.26 -6.40 -12.01
N PRO A 612 27.71 -7.61 -12.40
CA PRO A 612 26.79 -8.72 -12.51
C PRO A 612 26.34 -9.24 -11.13
N PRO A 613 25.10 -9.77 -11.04
CA PRO A 613 24.60 -10.39 -9.83
C PRO A 613 25.44 -11.60 -9.42
N SER A 614 25.60 -11.81 -8.12
CA SER A 614 26.37 -12.91 -7.54
C SER A 614 25.58 -13.64 -6.47
N VAL A 615 25.88 -14.91 -6.21
CA VAL A 615 25.24 -15.66 -5.12
C VAL A 615 25.88 -15.26 -3.78
N VAL A 616 25.06 -14.74 -2.86
CA VAL A 616 25.51 -14.29 -1.53
C VAL A 616 25.19 -15.28 -0.42
N ALA A 617 24.23 -16.18 -0.62
CA ALA A 617 23.90 -17.23 0.34
C ALA A 617 23.32 -18.47 -0.33
N THR A 618 23.59 -19.63 0.29
CA THR A 618 22.94 -20.90 -0.05
C THR A 618 22.40 -21.57 1.22
N VAL A 619 21.29 -22.30 1.09
CA VAL A 619 20.71 -23.12 2.15
C VAL A 619 20.47 -24.53 1.62
N PRO A 620 21.14 -25.57 2.15
CA PRO A 620 22.17 -25.52 3.20
C PRO A 620 23.42 -24.72 2.78
N ALA A 621 24.15 -24.20 3.77
CA ALA A 621 25.36 -23.42 3.53
C ALA A 621 26.44 -24.24 2.82
N ALA A 622 27.04 -23.68 1.77
CA ALA A 622 28.09 -24.32 0.98
C ALA A 622 29.23 -24.87 1.85
N GLY A 623 29.73 -26.07 1.51
CA GLY A 623 30.76 -26.78 2.27
C GLY A 623 30.25 -27.46 3.55
N GLY A 624 28.96 -27.32 3.87
CA GLY A 624 28.36 -27.90 5.07
C GLY A 624 28.27 -29.44 5.05
N LYS A 625 28.19 -30.01 6.25
CA LYS A 625 27.79 -31.40 6.48
C LYS A 625 26.27 -31.47 6.58
N ILE A 626 25.65 -32.43 5.89
CA ILE A 626 24.19 -32.54 5.78
C ILE A 626 23.72 -33.97 6.02
N GLY A 627 22.55 -34.14 6.63
CA GLY A 627 21.90 -35.45 6.74
C GLY A 627 21.04 -35.76 5.50
N SER A 628 20.18 -34.82 5.12
CA SER A 628 19.39 -34.91 3.88
C SER A 628 19.48 -33.64 3.04
N LEU A 629 19.14 -33.75 1.75
CA LEU A 629 19.07 -32.61 0.83
C LEU A 629 17.74 -32.64 0.06
N PRO A 630 16.61 -32.28 0.69
CA PRO A 630 15.31 -32.24 -0.01
C PRO A 630 15.20 -31.05 -0.97
N SER A 631 15.96 -29.99 -0.72
CA SER A 631 15.95 -28.76 -1.50
C SER A 631 17.28 -28.02 -1.37
N VAL A 632 17.58 -27.20 -2.36
CA VAL A 632 18.69 -26.24 -2.31
C VAL A 632 18.11 -24.84 -2.52
N ALA A 633 18.37 -23.91 -1.62
CA ALA A 633 17.96 -22.52 -1.76
C ALA A 633 19.17 -21.63 -2.09
N VAL A 634 19.00 -20.67 -2.99
CA VAL A 634 20.04 -19.73 -3.43
C VAL A 634 19.52 -18.29 -3.30
N THR A 635 20.31 -17.41 -2.70
CA THR A 635 20.04 -15.97 -2.64
C THR A 635 21.14 -15.21 -3.39
N PHE A 636 20.74 -14.34 -4.31
CA PHE A 636 21.59 -13.45 -5.09
C PHE A 636 21.81 -12.11 -4.36
N SER A 637 22.82 -11.36 -4.79
CA SER A 637 23.16 -10.02 -4.29
C SER A 637 22.07 -8.99 -4.53
N GLU A 638 21.21 -9.25 -5.51
CA GLU A 638 20.16 -8.35 -5.99
C GLU A 638 19.08 -9.15 -6.74
N PRO A 639 17.94 -8.53 -7.07
CA PRO A 639 16.92 -9.15 -7.90
C PRO A 639 17.39 -9.63 -9.26
N VAL A 640 17.08 -10.88 -9.59
CA VAL A 640 17.42 -11.50 -10.87
C VAL A 640 16.19 -12.02 -11.62
N SER A 641 16.34 -12.16 -12.93
CA SER A 641 15.42 -12.76 -13.89
C SER A 641 16.04 -13.99 -14.55
N GLY A 642 15.21 -14.81 -15.20
CA GLY A 642 15.69 -15.96 -15.98
C GLY A 642 16.11 -17.18 -15.13
N VAL A 643 15.72 -17.25 -13.86
CA VAL A 643 15.94 -18.43 -13.02
C VAL A 643 15.05 -19.57 -13.47
N THR A 644 15.64 -20.70 -13.85
CA THR A 644 14.92 -21.91 -14.28
C THR A 644 15.40 -23.12 -13.50
N ALA A 645 14.52 -24.11 -13.26
CA ALA A 645 14.87 -25.28 -12.45
C ALA A 645 16.09 -26.04 -12.99
N SER A 646 16.20 -26.18 -14.30
CA SER A 646 17.29 -26.92 -14.95
C SER A 646 18.68 -26.31 -14.78
N GLN A 647 18.78 -25.03 -14.38
CA GLN A 647 20.06 -24.38 -14.13
C GLN A 647 20.76 -24.92 -12.89
N LEU A 648 20.04 -25.49 -11.92
CA LEU A 648 20.63 -26.13 -10.76
C LEU A 648 20.70 -27.65 -10.95
N THR A 649 21.88 -28.22 -10.79
CA THR A 649 22.08 -29.67 -10.79
C THR A 649 22.67 -30.15 -9.47
N VAL A 650 22.25 -31.32 -9.03
CA VAL A 650 22.82 -32.04 -7.88
C VAL A 650 23.39 -33.36 -8.41
N ASN A 651 24.70 -33.55 -8.28
CA ASN A 651 25.44 -34.67 -8.89
C ASN A 651 25.16 -34.83 -10.39
N GLY A 652 25.00 -33.71 -11.11
CA GLY A 652 24.68 -33.67 -12.54
C GLY A 652 23.21 -33.92 -12.89
N VAL A 653 22.34 -34.18 -11.91
CA VAL A 653 20.89 -34.30 -12.12
C VAL A 653 20.23 -32.95 -11.92
N SER A 654 19.57 -32.43 -12.95
CA SER A 654 18.84 -31.16 -12.88
C SER A 654 17.68 -31.21 -11.90
N ALA A 655 17.46 -30.10 -11.19
CA ALA A 655 16.22 -29.87 -10.47
C ALA A 655 15.03 -29.77 -11.44
N THR A 656 13.85 -30.16 -10.99
CA THR A 656 12.61 -30.09 -11.79
C THR A 656 11.65 -29.00 -11.33
N GLY A 657 11.87 -28.43 -10.15
CA GLY A 657 11.08 -27.32 -9.61
C GLY A 657 11.97 -26.22 -9.06
N VAL A 658 11.53 -24.97 -9.25
CA VAL A 658 12.12 -23.79 -8.60
C VAL A 658 10.99 -22.85 -8.18
N THR A 659 11.08 -22.30 -6.97
CA THR A 659 10.20 -21.24 -6.47
C THR A 659 11.03 -20.13 -5.84
N GLY A 660 10.72 -18.89 -6.12
CA GLY A 660 11.44 -17.72 -5.58
C GLY A 660 11.17 -16.48 -6.44
N ASN A 661 11.52 -15.31 -5.92
CA ASN A 661 11.42 -14.03 -6.60
C ASN A 661 12.49 -13.07 -6.09
N GLY A 662 12.64 -11.92 -6.76
CA GLY A 662 13.59 -10.90 -6.36
C GLY A 662 15.01 -11.46 -6.25
N SER A 663 15.69 -11.13 -5.16
CA SER A 663 17.02 -11.64 -4.82
C SER A 663 17.01 -13.08 -4.30
N GLY A 664 15.83 -13.66 -4.04
CA GLY A 664 15.65 -14.99 -3.47
C GLY A 664 15.17 -14.97 -2.02
N PRO A 665 15.19 -16.13 -1.33
CA PRO A 665 15.78 -17.38 -1.77
C PRO A 665 14.99 -18.05 -2.91
N TYR A 666 15.70 -18.50 -3.94
CA TYR A 666 15.21 -19.42 -4.96
C TYR A 666 15.40 -20.85 -4.47
N THR A 667 14.31 -21.55 -4.14
CA THR A 667 14.31 -22.92 -3.65
C THR A 667 14.11 -23.90 -4.79
N PHE A 668 15.15 -24.69 -5.08
CA PHE A 668 15.19 -25.76 -6.07
C PHE A 668 14.83 -27.10 -5.44
N THR A 669 14.01 -27.88 -6.14
CA THR A 669 13.51 -29.19 -5.69
C THR A 669 13.39 -30.19 -6.85
N GLY A 670 13.13 -31.45 -6.52
CA GLY A 670 12.79 -32.49 -7.51
C GLY A 670 13.98 -33.17 -8.18
N PHE A 671 15.19 -32.97 -7.67
CA PHE A 671 16.33 -33.84 -7.94
C PHE A 671 16.28 -35.09 -7.02
N SER A 672 16.93 -36.18 -7.44
CA SER A 672 17.01 -37.41 -6.65
C SER A 672 17.82 -37.18 -5.37
N ALA A 673 17.41 -37.81 -4.26
CA ALA A 673 18.18 -37.79 -3.02
C ALA A 673 19.61 -38.31 -3.27
N PRO A 674 20.64 -37.53 -2.93
CA PRO A 674 22.02 -37.95 -3.16
C PRO A 674 22.41 -39.08 -2.18
N ALA A 675 23.23 -40.02 -2.65
CA ALA A 675 23.87 -41.02 -1.81
C ALA A 675 24.89 -40.37 -0.84
N ASP A 676 25.33 -41.14 0.16
CA ASP A 676 26.37 -40.69 1.09
C ASP A 676 27.69 -40.37 0.38
N GLY A 677 28.42 -39.40 0.92
CA GLY A 677 29.67 -38.88 0.36
C GLY A 677 29.57 -37.44 -0.12
N ILE A 678 30.38 -37.09 -1.12
CA ILE A 678 30.44 -35.73 -1.68
C ILE A 678 29.22 -35.50 -2.56
N VAL A 679 28.45 -34.46 -2.26
CA VAL A 679 27.32 -34.00 -3.07
C VAL A 679 27.74 -32.73 -3.79
N ARG A 680 27.86 -32.79 -5.11
CA ARG A 680 28.21 -31.64 -5.96
C ARG A 680 26.97 -30.90 -6.38
N VAL A 681 26.93 -29.60 -6.14
CA VAL A 681 25.86 -28.72 -6.62
C VAL A 681 26.46 -27.70 -7.57
N GLN A 682 25.80 -27.55 -8.73
CA GLN A 682 26.21 -26.59 -9.75
C GLN A 682 25.00 -25.75 -10.11
N LEU A 683 25.14 -24.43 -10.01
CA LEU A 683 24.21 -23.47 -10.55
C LEU A 683 24.83 -22.87 -11.82
N ALA A 684 24.29 -23.21 -12.98
CA ALA A 684 24.66 -22.58 -14.23
C ALA A 684 24.31 -21.08 -14.19
N GLY A 685 25.21 -20.26 -14.72
CA GLY A 685 24.96 -18.82 -14.90
C GLY A 685 23.90 -18.54 -15.96
N GLY A 686 23.67 -17.27 -16.26
CA GLY A 686 22.67 -16.84 -17.23
C GLY A 686 21.46 -16.13 -16.63
N GLN A 687 21.32 -16.12 -15.30
CA GLN A 687 20.39 -15.23 -14.61
C GLN A 687 20.83 -13.79 -14.84
N LYS A 688 19.90 -12.87 -14.98
CA LYS A 688 20.21 -11.47 -15.27
C LYS A 688 19.62 -10.52 -14.25
N ASP A 689 20.34 -9.47 -13.89
CA ASP A 689 19.76 -8.37 -13.14
C ASP A 689 18.84 -7.51 -14.03
N ILE A 690 18.38 -6.39 -13.48
CA ILE A 690 17.52 -5.42 -14.16
C ILE A 690 18.23 -4.63 -15.28
N PHE A 691 19.56 -4.59 -15.25
CA PHE A 691 20.43 -3.93 -16.21
C PHE A 691 20.93 -4.89 -17.31
N GLU A 692 20.43 -6.12 -17.30
CA GLU A 692 20.81 -7.23 -18.19
C GLU A 692 22.24 -7.76 -17.98
N ASN A 693 22.90 -7.44 -16.86
CA ASN A 693 24.17 -8.05 -16.50
C ASN A 693 23.95 -9.51 -16.10
N VAL A 694 24.86 -10.39 -16.53
CA VAL A 694 24.67 -11.85 -16.45
C VAL A 694 25.44 -12.45 -15.27
N ALA A 695 24.73 -13.10 -14.35
CA ALA A 695 25.31 -13.87 -13.25
C ALA A 695 26.26 -14.95 -13.79
N ALA A 696 27.45 -15.03 -13.16
CA ALA A 696 28.33 -16.17 -13.35
C ALA A 696 27.74 -17.42 -12.68
N GLY A 697 28.09 -18.60 -13.21
CA GLY A 697 27.75 -19.85 -12.54
C GLY A 697 28.51 -20.03 -11.22
N LEU A 698 27.95 -20.81 -10.31
CA LEU A 698 28.55 -21.15 -9.02
C LEU A 698 28.49 -22.65 -8.79
N ASP A 699 29.64 -23.22 -8.43
CA ASP A 699 29.78 -24.62 -8.04
C ASP A 699 30.17 -24.70 -6.56
N TRP A 700 29.57 -25.63 -5.83
CA TRP A 700 29.93 -25.93 -4.44
C TRP A 700 29.58 -27.36 -4.06
N ASP A 701 30.17 -27.83 -2.97
CA ASP A 701 30.00 -29.18 -2.48
C ASP A 701 29.38 -29.20 -1.08
N TYR A 702 28.68 -30.30 -0.77
CA TYR A 702 28.34 -30.72 0.59
C TYR A 702 28.97 -32.08 0.90
N THR A 703 29.04 -32.43 2.19
CA THR A 703 29.33 -33.81 2.62
C THR A 703 28.08 -34.39 3.26
N LYS A 704 27.46 -35.40 2.62
CA LYS A 704 26.35 -36.16 3.19
C LYS A 704 26.86 -37.37 3.96
N ALA A 705 26.46 -37.51 5.23
CA ALA A 705 26.55 -38.78 5.97
C ALA A 705 25.28 -38.94 6.82
N ASP A 706 24.35 -39.72 6.30
CA ASP A 706 23.10 -40.08 6.97
C ASP A 706 22.74 -41.46 6.45
N CYS A 707 23.48 -42.42 6.98
CA CYS A 707 23.45 -43.80 6.53
C CYS A 707 22.14 -44.50 6.93
N ASN A 708 21.50 -44.03 8.00
CA ASN A 708 20.23 -44.55 8.52
C ASN A 708 19.02 -43.85 7.85
N ASN A 709 19.26 -42.85 7.01
CA ASN A 709 18.29 -42.04 6.26
C ASN A 709 17.21 -41.41 7.15
N ASN A 710 17.54 -41.03 8.38
CA ASN A 710 16.60 -40.42 9.32
C ASN A 710 16.52 -38.87 9.18
N GLY A 711 17.35 -38.28 8.30
CA GLY A 711 17.41 -36.86 8.04
C GLY A 711 18.35 -36.07 8.97
N VAL A 712 19.01 -36.75 9.91
CA VAL A 712 20.01 -36.23 10.84
C VAL A 712 21.39 -36.71 10.39
N PHE A 713 22.41 -35.88 10.57
CA PHE A 713 23.78 -36.25 10.20
C PHE A 713 24.34 -37.25 11.22
N ASP A 714 25.00 -38.30 10.74
CA ASP A 714 25.48 -39.45 11.52
C ASP A 714 26.21 -39.06 12.83
N PRO A 715 27.23 -38.17 12.83
CA PRO A 715 27.84 -37.66 14.06
C PRO A 715 26.89 -36.99 15.06
N THR A 716 25.81 -36.37 14.61
CA THR A 716 24.79 -35.77 15.50
C THR A 716 23.91 -36.84 16.12
N ASP A 717 23.55 -37.88 15.37
CA ASP A 717 22.84 -39.03 15.93
C ASP A 717 23.66 -39.69 17.05
N VAL A 718 24.97 -39.80 16.84
CA VAL A 718 25.91 -40.31 17.84
C VAL A 718 26.04 -39.37 19.04
N GLU A 719 26.28 -38.07 18.82
CA GLU A 719 26.49 -37.10 19.89
C GLU A 719 25.25 -36.94 20.79
N THR A 720 24.05 -37.03 20.20
CA THR A 720 22.78 -36.94 20.94
C THR A 720 22.36 -38.27 21.56
N GLY A 721 23.05 -39.37 21.26
CA GLY A 721 22.70 -40.73 21.68
C GLY A 721 21.46 -41.29 20.97
N ALA A 722 21.04 -40.68 19.85
CA ALA A 722 19.96 -41.17 19.01
C ALA A 722 20.37 -42.41 18.20
N ALA A 723 21.66 -42.58 17.92
CA ALA A 723 22.25 -43.82 17.42
C ALA A 723 23.44 -44.27 18.29
N ALA A 724 23.63 -45.57 18.39
CA ALA A 724 24.83 -46.13 19.01
C ALA A 724 26.02 -45.99 18.06
N ASP A 725 27.18 -45.59 18.56
CA ASP A 725 28.48 -45.65 17.90
C ASP A 725 29.45 -46.15 18.94
N CYS A 726 29.63 -47.46 18.93
CA CYS A 726 30.32 -48.09 20.02
C CYS A 726 31.85 -48.04 19.87
N ASN A 727 32.36 -48.00 18.63
CA ASN A 727 33.79 -47.92 18.36
C ASN A 727 34.32 -46.48 18.30
N GLY A 728 33.44 -45.49 18.40
CA GLY A 728 33.78 -44.06 18.52
C GLY A 728 34.24 -43.44 17.19
N ASN A 729 33.91 -44.06 16.05
CA ASN A 729 34.32 -43.57 14.74
C ASN A 729 33.35 -42.53 14.14
N GLN A 730 32.31 -42.15 14.90
CA GLN A 730 31.25 -41.21 14.55
C GLN A 730 30.33 -41.68 13.41
N ILE A 731 30.27 -42.99 13.15
CA ILE A 731 29.33 -43.63 12.24
C ILE A 731 28.38 -44.49 13.10
N PRO A 732 27.06 -44.32 13.00
CA PRO A 732 26.10 -45.21 13.65
C PRO A 732 26.41 -46.69 13.41
N ASP A 733 26.39 -47.50 14.48
CA ASP A 733 26.63 -48.95 14.45
C ASP A 733 25.70 -49.66 13.46
N SER A 734 24.49 -49.13 13.24
CA SER A 734 23.52 -49.63 12.25
C SER A 734 24.02 -49.57 10.81
N CYS A 735 25.06 -48.79 10.56
CA CYS A 735 25.61 -48.50 9.25
C CYS A 735 27.11 -48.79 9.15
N ASP A 736 27.74 -49.09 10.29
CA ASP A 736 29.15 -49.40 10.34
C ASP A 736 29.34 -50.92 10.15
N PRO A 737 29.92 -51.37 9.01
CA PRO A 737 30.24 -52.77 8.80
C PRO A 737 31.33 -53.29 9.75
N ALA A 738 32.09 -52.40 10.40
CA ALA A 738 33.05 -52.73 11.43
C ALA A 738 32.45 -52.75 12.85
N ALA A 739 31.19 -52.32 13.04
CA ALA A 739 30.51 -52.46 14.32
C ALA A 739 30.27 -53.94 14.65
N LEU A 740 30.22 -54.25 15.95
CA LEU A 740 29.97 -55.60 16.42
C LEU A 740 28.51 -55.98 16.15
N HIS A 741 28.26 -57.07 15.45
CA HIS A 741 26.92 -57.59 15.14
C HIS A 741 26.79 -59.07 15.54
N ILE A 742 25.57 -59.50 15.90
CA ILE A 742 25.22 -60.93 15.98
C ILE A 742 24.38 -61.29 14.75
N ASN A 743 24.90 -62.21 13.94
CA ASN A 743 24.21 -62.81 12.82
C ASN A 743 23.01 -63.63 13.31
N ALA A 744 21.92 -63.62 12.53
CA ALA A 744 20.76 -64.44 12.83
C ALA A 744 21.17 -65.93 12.84
N ALA A 745 20.94 -66.60 13.97
CA ALA A 745 21.12 -68.04 14.07
C ALA A 745 19.85 -68.76 13.55
N GLU A 746 20.02 -69.73 12.65
CA GLU A 746 18.92 -70.63 12.27
C GLU A 746 18.45 -71.44 13.48
N GLU A 747 17.14 -71.70 13.56
CA GLU A 747 16.56 -72.54 14.61
C GLU A 747 17.13 -73.96 14.54
N GLN A 748 17.67 -74.44 15.66
CA GLN A 748 18.33 -75.74 15.71
C GLN A 748 17.41 -76.78 16.34
N VAL A 749 17.30 -77.96 15.72
CA VAL A 749 16.56 -79.09 16.30
C VAL A 749 17.56 -80.17 16.70
N MET A 750 17.46 -80.66 17.93
CA MET A 750 18.32 -81.73 18.42
C MET A 750 17.54 -82.78 19.24
N PRO A 751 18.02 -84.04 19.27
CA PRO A 751 17.40 -85.07 20.09
C PRO A 751 17.73 -84.90 21.57
N PHE A 752 16.76 -85.20 22.43
CA PHE A 752 16.90 -85.22 23.87
C PHE A 752 17.99 -86.22 24.30
N GLY A 753 18.91 -85.75 25.15
CA GLY A 753 20.05 -86.53 25.63
C GLY A 753 21.39 -86.17 24.99
N GLN A 754 21.43 -85.40 23.89
CA GLN A 754 22.67 -84.85 23.35
C GLN A 754 23.06 -83.53 24.03
N LEU A 755 24.36 -83.22 24.06
CA LEU A 755 24.87 -81.91 24.49
C LEU A 755 24.56 -80.87 23.41
N MET A 756 23.96 -79.77 23.82
CA MET A 756 23.69 -78.59 23.00
C MET A 756 24.96 -77.76 22.92
N HIS A 757 25.65 -77.80 21.79
CA HIS A 757 26.81 -76.97 21.53
C HIS A 757 26.40 -75.70 20.82
N LEU A 758 26.55 -74.55 21.48
CA LEU A 758 26.36 -73.25 20.85
C LEU A 758 27.74 -72.72 20.43
N ASN A 759 27.84 -72.06 19.28
CA ASN A 759 29.11 -71.52 18.80
C ASN A 759 29.01 -70.00 18.60
N GLY A 760 29.50 -69.26 19.58
CA GLY A 760 29.47 -67.79 19.57
C GLY A 760 30.26 -67.19 18.42
N ALA A 761 31.45 -67.71 18.12
CA ALA A 761 32.29 -67.17 17.04
C ALA A 761 31.66 -67.31 15.66
N SER A 762 30.86 -68.35 15.41
CA SER A 762 30.14 -68.49 14.14
C SER A 762 28.99 -67.50 13.95
N LEU A 763 28.56 -66.84 15.03
CA LEU A 763 27.42 -65.93 15.05
C LEU A 763 27.84 -64.47 15.14
N VAL A 764 29.13 -64.17 15.25
CA VAL A 764 29.64 -62.81 15.37
C VAL A 764 30.25 -62.36 14.06
N SER A 765 29.97 -61.12 13.67
CA SER A 765 30.67 -60.42 12.59
C SER A 765 30.95 -58.98 12.99
N GLY A 766 32.05 -58.41 12.49
CA GLY A 766 32.50 -57.07 12.88
C GLY A 766 33.03 -57.00 14.32
N GLY A 767 33.23 -55.80 14.86
CA GLY A 767 33.84 -55.56 16.18
C GLY A 767 35.34 -55.86 16.25
N THR A 768 35.97 -55.50 17.37
CA THR A 768 37.42 -55.69 17.57
C THR A 768 37.72 -56.89 18.46
N PRO A 769 38.32 -57.99 17.95
CA PRO A 769 38.74 -59.11 18.79
C PRO A 769 39.80 -58.69 19.84
N PRO A 770 39.91 -59.40 20.98
CA PRO A 770 39.16 -60.59 21.34
C PRO A 770 37.72 -60.29 21.79
N TYR A 771 36.80 -61.22 21.50
CA TYR A 771 35.42 -61.17 22.00
C TYR A 771 35.30 -61.92 23.32
N THR A 772 34.39 -61.45 24.16
CA THR A 772 33.91 -62.15 25.35
C THR A 772 32.45 -62.49 25.17
N PHE A 773 32.04 -63.66 25.66
CA PHE A 773 30.71 -64.21 25.46
C PHE A 773 30.02 -64.34 26.82
N GLU A 774 28.74 -64.00 26.88
CA GLU A 774 27.86 -64.31 28.01
C GLU A 774 26.63 -65.01 27.47
N TRP A 775 26.49 -66.29 27.79
CA TRP A 775 25.34 -67.10 27.44
C TRP A 775 24.40 -67.22 28.62
N THR A 776 23.10 -67.10 28.37
CA THR A 776 22.04 -67.45 29.30
C THR A 776 21.06 -68.37 28.59
N LEU A 777 21.08 -69.66 28.93
CA LEU A 777 20.14 -70.65 28.42
C LEU A 777 18.89 -70.70 29.32
N ARG A 778 17.72 -70.50 28.72
CA ARG A 778 16.41 -70.68 29.37
C ARG A 778 15.68 -71.88 28.76
N GLY A 779 14.92 -72.60 29.60
CA GLY A 779 14.18 -73.81 29.22
C GLY A 779 14.62 -75.07 29.95
N ASN A 780 15.76 -75.04 30.65
CA ASN A 780 16.39 -76.21 31.29
C ASN A 780 15.90 -76.54 32.71
N ASN A 781 14.63 -76.25 33.05
CA ASN A 781 14.14 -76.20 34.44
C ASN A 781 14.89 -75.18 35.32
N GLY A 782 15.42 -74.12 34.70
CA GLY A 782 16.20 -73.05 35.33
C GLY A 782 16.95 -72.25 34.27
N GLU A 783 17.69 -71.23 34.71
CA GLU A 783 18.66 -70.51 33.88
C GLU A 783 20.05 -71.10 34.07
N GLU A 784 20.75 -71.38 32.97
CA GLU A 784 22.15 -71.80 32.98
C GLU A 784 22.98 -70.74 32.26
N ASN A 785 24.09 -70.32 32.87
CA ASN A 785 24.97 -69.29 32.31
C ASN A 785 26.34 -69.88 31.94
N SER A 786 26.94 -69.39 30.86
CA SER A 786 28.32 -69.70 30.50
C SER A 786 29.02 -68.48 29.92
N THR A 787 30.33 -68.42 30.06
CA THR A 787 31.18 -67.39 29.42
C THR A 787 32.12 -67.97 28.37
N GLU A 788 32.02 -69.27 28.08
CA GLU A 788 32.80 -69.91 27.03
C GLU A 788 32.31 -69.48 25.64
N GLU A 789 33.22 -69.42 24.67
CA GLU A 789 32.88 -69.11 23.27
C GLU A 789 31.97 -70.20 22.65
N THR A 790 32.22 -71.46 23.02
CA THR A 790 31.48 -72.64 22.53
C THR A 790 30.90 -73.47 23.66
N PRO A 791 29.92 -72.95 24.43
CA PRO A 791 29.41 -73.67 25.60
C PRO A 791 28.63 -74.92 25.19
N ALA A 792 28.74 -75.95 26.02
CA ALA A 792 27.93 -77.15 25.92
C ALA A 792 26.92 -77.19 27.07
N PHE A 793 25.63 -77.17 26.75
CA PHE A 793 24.56 -77.33 27.73
C PHE A 793 23.92 -78.70 27.61
N GLN A 794 23.50 -79.31 28.71
CA GLN A 794 22.78 -80.58 28.68
C GLN A 794 21.28 -80.31 28.91
N PRO A 795 20.42 -80.49 27.89
CA PRO A 795 18.97 -80.43 28.09
C PRO A 795 18.52 -81.50 29.10
N LYS A 796 17.78 -81.06 30.13
CA LYS A 796 17.21 -81.88 31.22
C LYS A 796 15.80 -82.37 30.90
N GLN A 797 15.14 -81.76 29.91
CA GLN A 797 13.85 -82.22 29.39
C GLN A 797 13.72 -81.85 27.90
N PRO A 798 12.82 -82.51 27.14
CA PRO A 798 12.42 -82.02 25.83
C PRO A 798 11.67 -80.69 25.93
N GLY A 799 11.78 -79.86 24.90
CA GLY A 799 11.13 -78.56 24.82
C GLY A 799 11.94 -77.54 24.02
N VAL A 800 11.42 -76.32 23.94
CA VAL A 800 12.11 -75.21 23.27
C VAL A 800 12.99 -74.47 24.27
N TYR A 801 14.25 -74.33 23.91
CA TYR A 801 15.26 -73.62 24.67
C TYR A 801 15.61 -72.33 23.96
N VAL A 802 15.82 -71.26 24.74
CA VAL A 802 16.26 -69.97 24.19
C VAL A 802 17.57 -69.61 24.86
N ALA A 803 18.66 -69.58 24.08
CA ALA A 803 19.96 -69.11 24.51
C ALA A 803 20.09 -67.64 24.16
N ARG A 804 20.10 -66.78 25.18
CA ARG A 804 20.48 -65.37 25.03
C ARG A 804 22.01 -65.30 25.00
N LEU A 805 22.57 -64.78 23.92
CA LEU A 805 23.98 -64.49 23.79
C LEU A 805 24.21 -62.99 23.95
N VAL A 806 25.14 -62.59 24.82
CA VAL A 806 25.75 -61.27 24.80
C VAL A 806 27.17 -61.44 24.33
N VAL A 807 27.57 -60.67 23.31
CA VAL A 807 28.96 -60.60 22.88
C VAL A 807 29.47 -59.22 23.23
N THR A 808 30.63 -59.17 23.88
CA THR A 808 31.35 -57.93 24.15
C THR A 808 32.71 -57.97 23.46
N ASP A 809 33.02 -57.00 22.61
CA ASP A 809 34.33 -56.91 21.96
C ASP A 809 35.40 -56.23 22.85
N ALA A 810 36.63 -56.08 22.34
CA ALA A 810 37.75 -55.48 23.06
C ALA A 810 37.57 -53.98 23.36
N LEU A 811 36.65 -53.30 22.67
CA LEU A 811 36.30 -51.89 22.90
C LEU A 811 35.17 -51.74 23.93
N GLY A 812 34.58 -52.86 24.39
CA GLY A 812 33.48 -52.86 25.35
C GLY A 812 32.09 -52.83 24.70
N CYS A 813 32.00 -53.04 23.39
CA CYS A 813 30.75 -53.00 22.64
C CYS A 813 29.92 -54.23 22.86
N ARG A 814 28.66 -54.06 23.29
CA ARG A 814 27.78 -55.16 23.70
C ARG A 814 26.60 -55.30 22.74
N VAL A 815 26.51 -56.44 22.07
CA VAL A 815 25.33 -56.85 21.31
C VAL A 815 24.67 -58.07 21.92
N ILE A 816 23.35 -58.17 21.74
CA ILE A 816 22.53 -59.25 22.30
C ILE A 816 21.85 -59.97 21.15
N GLY A 817 22.00 -61.29 21.11
CA GLY A 817 21.33 -62.17 20.17
C GLY A 817 20.62 -63.29 20.90
N TYR A 818 19.77 -64.02 20.18
CA TYR A 818 19.04 -65.16 20.72
C TYR A 818 19.13 -66.32 19.74
N ILE A 819 19.30 -67.53 20.29
CA ILE A 819 19.23 -68.78 19.55
C ILE A 819 18.10 -69.59 20.14
N THR A 820 17.21 -70.05 19.29
CA THR A 820 16.18 -71.01 19.68
C THR A 820 16.64 -72.41 19.31
N VAL A 821 16.60 -73.33 20.27
CA VAL A 821 16.93 -74.73 20.08
C VAL A 821 15.76 -75.59 20.53
N GLU A 822 15.14 -76.33 19.61
CA GLU A 822 14.11 -77.31 19.95
C GLU A 822 14.75 -78.66 20.28
N VAL A 823 14.49 -79.15 21.49
CA VAL A 823 14.96 -80.44 21.97
C VAL A 823 13.80 -81.42 21.95
N SER A 824 13.84 -82.40 21.04
CA SER A 824 12.75 -83.37 20.85
C SER A 824 13.03 -84.70 21.55
N GLN A 825 12.00 -85.30 22.14
CA GLN A 825 12.07 -86.64 22.74
C GLN A 825 12.14 -87.67 21.60
N SER A 826 13.33 -88.03 21.13
CA SER A 826 13.43 -88.86 19.92
C SER A 826 13.00 -90.31 20.20
N ASP A 827 11.83 -90.70 19.69
CA ASP A 827 11.46 -92.09 19.45
C ASP A 827 12.41 -92.67 18.38
N LEU A 828 13.32 -93.54 18.82
CA LEU A 828 14.08 -94.42 17.94
C LEU A 828 13.16 -95.49 17.36
N ASN A 829 12.41 -95.19 16.29
CA ASN A 829 11.83 -96.19 15.39
C ASN A 829 11.22 -95.56 14.12
N ASN A 830 12.07 -95.32 13.11
CA ASN A 830 11.83 -95.70 11.72
C ASN A 830 13.10 -95.40 10.91
N GLY A 831 13.81 -96.46 10.48
CA GLY A 831 14.80 -96.35 9.40
C GLY A 831 14.13 -96.31 8.02
N PRO A 832 14.88 -96.50 6.92
CA PRO A 832 16.05 -95.70 6.55
C PRO A 832 16.06 -95.30 5.04
N ILE A 833 16.93 -94.33 4.68
CA ILE A 833 17.61 -94.06 3.36
C ILE A 833 16.75 -93.66 2.12
N PRO A 834 17.36 -93.13 1.04
CA PRO A 834 18.09 -91.86 0.79
C PRO A 834 17.38 -90.98 -0.28
N LEU A 835 17.94 -89.81 -0.62
CA LEU A 835 18.18 -89.32 -2.00
C LEU A 835 18.66 -87.85 -1.92
N GLY A 836 19.86 -87.55 -2.43
CA GLY A 836 20.16 -86.19 -2.94
C GLY A 836 19.72 -86.07 -4.41
N PRO A 837 20.05 -84.98 -5.14
CA PRO A 837 20.31 -83.59 -4.76
C PRO A 837 19.36 -82.61 -5.52
N ILE A 838 19.63 -81.29 -5.44
CA ILE A 838 19.35 -80.21 -6.44
C ILE A 838 18.19 -79.20 -6.17
N THR A 839 18.64 -78.00 -5.75
CA THR A 839 18.33 -76.59 -6.12
C THR A 839 16.93 -75.94 -6.08
N LEU A 840 17.01 -74.69 -5.57
CA LEU A 840 16.44 -73.40 -6.03
C LEU A 840 14.96 -73.08 -5.76
N GLY A 841 14.76 -72.06 -4.92
CA GLY A 841 14.15 -70.80 -5.36
C GLY A 841 12.75 -70.48 -4.84
N GLY A 842 12.58 -69.20 -4.46
CA GLY A 842 11.29 -68.49 -4.41
C GLY A 842 10.67 -68.44 -3.01
N ALA A 843 10.77 -67.34 -2.27
CA ALA A 843 10.12 -66.03 -2.46
C ALA A 843 8.71 -65.93 -1.85
N MET A 844 8.59 -64.89 -1.02
CA MET A 844 7.43 -64.00 -0.84
C MET A 844 6.23 -64.45 0.03
N CYS A 845 6.15 -63.77 1.20
CA CYS A 845 5.04 -62.88 1.62
C CYS A 845 3.66 -63.52 1.95
N PRO A 846 2.69 -62.76 2.51
CA PRO A 846 2.72 -61.68 3.52
C PRO A 846 1.54 -61.80 4.55
N PHE A 847 1.18 -60.67 5.19
CA PHE A 847 0.02 -60.35 6.07
C PHE A 847 0.27 -60.52 7.57
N GLY A 848 -0.12 -59.62 8.48
CA GLY A 848 -0.94 -58.40 8.42
C GLY A 848 -1.75 -58.26 9.73
N GLY A 849 -2.04 -57.02 10.16
CA GLY A 849 -3.02 -56.67 11.23
C GLY A 849 -2.40 -56.32 12.60
N ILE A 850 -2.48 -55.12 13.19
CA ILE A 850 -3.57 -54.17 13.56
C ILE A 850 -4.12 -54.35 15.01
N LEU A 851 -3.81 -53.35 15.87
CA LEU A 851 -4.57 -52.71 17.00
C LEU A 851 -5.00 -53.56 18.24
N PRO A 852 -5.53 -52.97 19.36
CA PRO A 852 -5.21 -51.73 20.11
C PRO A 852 -5.40 -51.82 21.67
N LEU A 853 -5.34 -50.64 22.33
CA LEU A 853 -6.09 -50.14 23.52
C LEU A 853 -5.45 -50.12 24.94
N SER A 854 -5.22 -48.87 25.41
CA SER A 854 -5.68 -48.23 26.67
C SER A 854 -5.18 -48.64 28.07
N ALA A 855 -4.78 -47.63 28.87
CA ALA A 855 -5.45 -47.16 30.11
C ALA A 855 -4.57 -46.91 31.38
N VAL A 856 -4.80 -45.73 31.99
CA VAL A 856 -4.94 -45.43 33.45
C VAL A 856 -3.78 -44.89 34.30
N LEU A 857 -4.21 -43.93 35.14
CA LEU A 857 -3.64 -42.99 36.13
C LEU A 857 -2.75 -43.55 37.28
N CYS A 858 -1.92 -42.67 37.87
CA CYS A 858 -1.96 -42.21 39.29
C CYS A 858 -0.75 -41.28 39.62
N THR A 859 -0.87 -39.97 39.91
CA THR A 859 -1.14 -39.20 41.17
C THR A 859 0.06 -38.87 42.09
N LEU A 860 0.04 -37.64 42.64
CA LEU A 860 0.65 -37.10 43.90
C LEU A 860 2.19 -36.86 43.93
N MET A 861 2.79 -35.84 44.58
CA MET A 861 2.42 -34.55 45.19
C MET A 861 3.72 -33.86 45.74
N PHE A 862 3.70 -32.52 45.81
CA PHE A 862 4.29 -31.61 46.82
C PHE A 862 5.78 -31.14 46.84
N CYS A 863 5.90 -29.80 46.74
CA CYS A 863 6.67 -28.81 47.55
C CYS A 863 8.22 -28.82 47.57
N ARG A 864 8.98 -27.71 47.68
CA ARG A 864 8.73 -26.28 47.94
C ARG A 864 10.02 -25.47 47.61
N ARG A 865 9.83 -24.17 47.37
CA ARG A 865 10.79 -23.05 47.14
C ARG A 865 11.83 -22.80 48.26
N VAL A 866 12.98 -22.19 47.89
CA VAL A 866 13.66 -20.97 48.45
C VAL A 866 14.64 -20.47 47.35
N ARG A 867 14.62 -19.26 46.73
CA ARG A 867 14.72 -17.82 47.08
C ARG A 867 16.13 -17.26 47.45
N ALA A 868 16.70 -16.53 46.46
CA ALA A 868 17.38 -15.22 46.52
C ALA A 868 18.83 -15.05 47.04
N VAL A 869 19.63 -14.26 46.30
CA VAL A 869 20.31 -12.96 46.63
C VAL A 869 21.45 -12.75 45.60
N ARG A 870 21.53 -11.74 44.70
CA ARG A 870 21.59 -10.24 44.71
C ARG A 870 23.03 -9.67 44.61
N ARG A 871 23.22 -8.73 43.65
CA ARG A 871 24.16 -7.56 43.51
C ARG A 871 25.04 -7.64 42.23
N ARG A 872 24.93 -6.78 41.18
CA ARG A 872 25.20 -5.30 41.01
C ARG A 872 26.64 -4.95 41.44
N LEU A 873 27.53 -4.24 40.72
CA LEU A 873 27.56 -3.21 39.63
C LEU A 873 29.10 -2.99 39.29
N PRO A 874 29.62 -1.89 38.66
CA PRO A 874 29.75 -1.58 37.21
C PRO A 874 31.15 -1.02 36.78
N ASN A 875 31.20 -0.47 35.54
CA ASN A 875 32.09 0.56 34.95
C ASN A 875 33.13 0.11 33.88
N ARG A 876 32.85 0.40 32.60
CA ARG A 876 33.35 1.60 31.91
C ARG A 876 32.55 1.89 30.64
#